data_AF-A0A168LSD5-F1
#
_entry.id   AF-A0A168LSD5-F1
#
_cell.length_a   1.000
_cell.length_b   1.000
_cell.length_c   1.000
_cell.angle_alpha   90.00
_cell.angle_beta   90.00
_cell.angle_gamma   90.00
#
_symmetry.space_group_name_H-M   'P 1'
#
loop_
_entity.id
_entity.type
_entity.pdbx_description
1 polymer ?
#
loop_
_entity_poly.entity_id
_entity_poly.type
_entity_poly.pdbx_seq_one_letter_code
_entity_poly.pdbx_strand_id
1 'polypeptide(L)'
;MEDPEAYLEESERTRQLILTTCTALGGYEDSISPDGQVQRHYTLGDEALPCLKDLKRIIRADELLTKDVLIELNVLETDLIPIILSQPKKMTPAAERLVLACVEVIVPMTWPLARNPEDNQDDQDPNLLHNYRKLKLKLLEKGIFEAILRICVKSLNIPHRERSTRDQAIIRLTLYLWRNLTAIVDPKASSISSDEKVLLSKLQERLLIRFHEAHVLELLLTIASTTGTTESNEWNTIVLEILYNLLEFADVKETASIDKKKPNATNNALSNLLLSENSTKRLKTQHKPSRHNRFGGSYTLEGWDGSKHVSHKQSAGYAEIEDIVNLRANNRSGQKRKQKDEIGTHNIYEDRNALLYLKQFARSFLESCFNAFYTSILKDMQREDKSIVERDYARFYFTQQWFLELFAYEFATANAKRMEQEKQQQMAAKDQFILPSRSQHNQNQETPTAASSGQMETPAASESITETQVSHPSGEQPPQENGQPTFDFDLIANVMDLNMFWACMRRMRICLDDKRWFDVQVTADCLRQMLTTLGVMSRSSSQEHREVAEYIQNNIYHEQSTLDIFPDLIKTYRNQSLGYIETVIQLIHVILKLLEQYCKKEQVHFVRRKKAPKKKKALKPVPNPEDMASADNDVNPSEDDNSQSEDDRDQDVAYREHVFAFKSFEKRFATYDVVRVSCILLEEYRNLDQEVLHAITSIMHRIMIKTKAEHLFWKLPTLELFNRIIQDRASLPKSYARDQLVQFIRYVVRQFFKKAETYPLLLVETVFKIEPCHIVENKQPPPSSP
;
A
#
# COMPACT_ATOMS: atom_id res chain seq x y z
N MET A 1 -40.16 26.17 17.84
CA MET A 1 -39.88 27.16 16.78
C MET A 1 -39.63 28.45 17.51
N GLU A 2 -38.36 28.72 17.81
CA GLU A 2 -37.93 30.01 18.37
C GLU A 2 -38.05 31.08 17.28
N ASP A 3 -38.38 32.31 17.68
CA ASP A 3 -38.56 33.45 16.77
C ASP A 3 -37.27 33.69 15.96
N PRO A 4 -37.30 33.64 14.62
CA PRO A 4 -36.10 33.82 13.80
C PRO A 4 -35.45 35.22 13.95
N GLU A 5 -36.22 36.24 14.35
CA GLU A 5 -35.71 37.58 14.65
C GLU A 5 -34.88 37.61 15.95
N ALA A 6 -35.30 36.86 16.98
CA ALA A 6 -34.57 36.80 18.24
C ALA A 6 -33.20 36.12 18.08
N TYR A 7 -33.13 35.09 17.23
CA TYR A 7 -31.89 34.40 16.90
C TYR A 7 -30.89 35.29 16.14
N LEU A 8 -31.39 36.12 15.20
CA LEU A 8 -30.57 37.09 14.47
C LEU A 8 -30.00 38.17 15.41
N GLU A 9 -30.79 38.71 16.32
CA GLU A 9 -30.30 39.69 17.30
C GLU A 9 -29.24 39.09 18.23
N GLU A 10 -29.42 37.86 18.70
CA GLU A 10 -28.46 37.17 19.57
C GLU A 10 -27.15 36.88 18.84
N SER A 11 -27.23 36.51 17.56
CA SER A 11 -26.07 36.33 16.67
C SER A 11 -25.29 37.63 16.47
N GLU A 12 -25.98 38.76 16.21
CA GLU A 12 -25.32 40.07 16.05
C GLU A 12 -24.65 40.55 17.35
N ARG A 13 -25.29 40.35 18.50
CA ARG A 13 -24.69 40.68 19.81
C ARG A 13 -23.41 39.87 20.04
N THR A 14 -23.44 38.59 19.72
CA THR A 14 -22.28 37.70 19.83
C THR A 14 -21.15 38.15 18.90
N ARG A 15 -21.47 38.54 17.66
CA ARG A 15 -20.50 39.09 16.70
C ARG A 15 -19.84 40.38 17.20
N GLN A 16 -20.60 41.30 17.79
CA GLN A 16 -20.07 42.54 18.37
C GLN A 16 -19.16 42.27 19.58
N LEU A 17 -19.52 41.29 20.41
CA LEU A 17 -18.68 40.87 21.53
C LEU A 17 -17.34 40.28 21.05
N ILE A 18 -17.38 39.43 20.02
CA ILE A 18 -16.17 38.87 19.39
C ILE A 18 -15.30 39.99 18.82
N LEU A 19 -15.89 40.96 18.11
CA LEU A 19 -15.14 42.08 17.55
C LEU A 19 -14.43 42.89 18.64
N THR A 20 -15.15 43.24 19.71
CA THR A 20 -14.60 44.04 20.82
C THR A 20 -13.45 43.30 21.51
N THR A 21 -13.62 41.99 21.77
CA THR A 21 -12.58 41.16 22.39
C THR A 21 -11.36 40.99 21.48
N CYS A 22 -11.55 40.90 20.16
CA CYS A 22 -10.43 40.81 19.20
C CYS A 22 -9.64 42.12 19.13
N THR A 23 -10.30 43.28 19.13
CA THR A 23 -9.61 44.57 19.14
C THR A 23 -8.79 44.84 20.41
N ALA A 24 -9.13 44.17 21.52
CA ALA A 24 -8.41 44.28 22.78
C ALA A 24 -7.16 43.39 22.87
N LEU A 25 -6.91 42.50 21.89
CA LEU A 25 -5.74 41.59 21.89
C LEU A 25 -4.41 42.34 21.65
N GLY A 26 -4.42 43.39 20.83
CA GLY A 26 -3.23 44.15 20.48
C GLY A 26 -3.31 44.76 19.08
N GLY A 27 -2.16 45.17 18.56
CA GLY A 27 -2.07 45.75 17.23
C GLY A 27 -0.64 45.91 16.73
N TYR A 28 -0.49 46.32 15.48
CA TYR A 28 0.82 46.61 14.89
C TYR A 28 1.19 48.08 15.13
N GLU A 29 2.39 48.29 15.66
CA GLU A 29 3.03 49.60 15.78
C GLU A 29 4.23 49.67 14.83
N ASP A 30 4.32 50.76 14.08
CA ASP A 30 5.44 51.05 13.19
C ASP A 30 6.59 51.66 14.03
N SER A 31 7.60 50.84 14.35
CA SER A 31 8.82 51.31 15.02
C SER A 31 9.90 51.65 13.99
N ILE A 32 10.50 52.84 14.12
CA ILE A 32 11.60 53.26 13.23
C ILE A 32 12.89 52.72 13.85
N SER A 33 13.54 51.76 13.18
CA SER A 33 14.86 51.28 13.58
C SER A 33 15.91 52.40 13.43
N PRO A 34 17.05 52.35 14.16
CA PRO A 34 18.12 53.35 14.05
C PRO A 34 18.68 53.56 12.63
N ASP A 35 18.52 52.57 11.74
CA ASP A 35 18.91 52.61 10.32
C ASP A 35 17.84 53.23 9.38
N GLY A 36 16.75 53.79 9.92
CA GLY A 36 15.69 54.43 9.14
C GLY A 36 14.72 53.46 8.43
N GLN A 37 14.82 52.15 8.69
CA GLN A 37 13.82 51.18 8.24
C GLN A 37 12.65 51.11 9.21
N VAL A 38 11.43 51.25 8.68
CA VAL A 38 10.18 51.05 9.44
C VAL A 38 9.97 49.56 9.64
N GLN A 39 10.12 49.06 10.87
CA GLN A 39 9.77 47.70 11.24
C GLN A 39 8.44 47.69 11.99
N ARG A 40 7.45 47.01 11.41
CA ARG A 40 6.17 46.69 12.06
C ARG A 40 6.39 45.70 13.18
N HIS A 41 6.18 46.13 14.42
CA HIS A 41 6.20 45.26 15.59
C HIS A 41 4.80 45.12 16.16
N TYR A 42 4.41 43.91 16.56
CA TYR A 42 3.12 43.68 17.19
C TYR A 42 3.23 43.97 18.70
N THR A 43 2.44 44.91 19.21
CA THR A 43 2.34 45.21 20.64
C THR A 43 1.16 44.46 21.26
N LEU A 44 1.43 43.82 22.39
CA LEU A 44 0.43 43.06 23.15
C LEU A 44 -0.46 44.03 23.92
N GLY A 45 -1.78 43.80 23.89
CA GLY A 45 -2.71 44.50 24.76
C GLY A 45 -2.54 44.12 26.23
N ASP A 46 -2.79 45.06 27.14
CA ASP A 46 -2.64 44.88 28.59
C ASP A 46 -3.51 43.72 29.14
N GLU A 47 -4.69 43.49 28.55
CA GLU A 47 -5.64 42.44 28.92
C GLU A 47 -5.71 41.26 27.93
N ALA A 48 -4.66 41.06 27.12
CA ALA A 48 -4.67 40.03 26.08
C ALA A 48 -4.95 38.60 26.61
N LEU A 49 -4.43 38.24 27.78
CA LEU A 49 -4.63 36.90 28.36
C LEU A 49 -6.09 36.65 28.82
N PRO A 50 -6.74 37.56 29.58
CA PRO A 50 -8.18 37.53 29.81
C PRO A 50 -8.99 37.46 28.51
N CYS A 51 -8.69 38.30 27.51
CA CYS A 51 -9.41 38.32 26.24
C CYS A 51 -9.38 36.96 25.53
N LEU A 52 -8.22 36.28 25.49
CA LEU A 52 -8.12 34.92 24.91
C LEU A 52 -8.95 33.89 25.69
N LYS A 53 -9.06 34.02 27.02
CA LYS A 53 -9.90 33.13 27.83
C LYS A 53 -11.38 33.39 27.60
N ASP A 54 -11.78 34.64 27.41
CA ASP A 54 -13.15 34.99 27.08
C ASP A 54 -13.52 34.51 25.67
N LEU A 55 -12.62 34.65 24.67
CA LEU A 55 -12.79 34.05 23.35
C LEU A 55 -13.00 32.53 23.43
N LYS A 56 -12.21 31.83 24.25
CA LYS A 56 -12.40 30.40 24.52
C LYS A 56 -13.78 30.10 25.15
N ARG A 57 -14.28 30.97 26.04
CA ARG A 57 -15.60 30.81 26.64
C ARG A 57 -16.71 31.00 25.60
N ILE A 58 -16.55 31.99 24.72
CA ILE A 58 -17.48 32.28 23.63
C ILE A 58 -17.53 31.11 22.63
N ILE A 59 -16.38 30.57 22.22
CA ILE A 59 -16.31 29.39 21.33
C ILE A 59 -17.04 28.18 21.94
N ARG A 60 -16.96 27.99 23.25
CA ARG A 60 -17.66 26.89 23.94
C ARG A 60 -19.18 27.09 24.03
N ALA A 61 -19.66 28.32 23.94
CA ALA A 61 -21.08 28.64 23.99
C ALA A 61 -21.73 28.46 22.60
N ASP A 62 -21.08 28.98 21.55
CA ASP A 62 -21.53 28.82 20.16
C ASP A 62 -20.33 28.59 19.23
N GLU A 63 -20.08 27.33 18.87
CA GLU A 63 -18.88 26.94 18.11
C GLU A 63 -18.95 27.38 16.64
N LEU A 64 -20.13 27.29 16.00
CA LEU A 64 -20.30 27.53 14.57
C LEU A 64 -20.21 29.03 14.26
N LEU A 65 -21.03 29.84 14.93
CA LEU A 65 -21.07 31.28 14.69
C LEU A 65 -19.73 31.94 15.03
N THR A 66 -19.16 31.59 16.18
CA THR A 66 -17.91 32.20 16.65
C THR A 66 -16.78 31.94 15.66
N LYS A 67 -16.70 30.72 15.14
CA LYS A 67 -15.69 30.33 14.18
C LYS A 67 -15.83 31.10 12.86
N ASP A 68 -17.04 31.23 12.32
CA ASP A 68 -17.26 31.96 11.07
C ASP A 68 -16.88 33.44 11.21
N VAL A 69 -17.23 34.06 12.35
CA VAL A 69 -16.85 35.45 12.66
C VAL A 69 -15.33 35.60 12.82
N LEU A 70 -14.67 34.69 13.54
CA LEU A 70 -13.20 34.74 13.72
C LEU A 70 -12.44 34.57 12.40
N ILE A 71 -12.98 33.75 11.50
CA ILE A 71 -12.45 33.57 10.14
C ILE A 71 -12.64 34.83 9.31
N GLU A 72 -13.84 35.44 9.34
CA GLU A 72 -14.15 36.68 8.63
C GLU A 72 -13.21 37.82 9.07
N LEU A 73 -12.96 37.92 10.37
CA LEU A 73 -12.08 38.93 10.96
C LEU A 73 -10.58 38.63 10.75
N ASN A 74 -10.21 37.46 10.21
CA ASN A 74 -8.82 37.01 10.02
C ASN A 74 -7.94 37.09 11.29
N VAL A 75 -8.53 36.91 12.47
CA VAL A 75 -7.87 37.03 13.79
C VAL A 75 -6.61 36.17 13.91
N LEU A 76 -6.59 35.03 13.21
CA LEU A 76 -5.44 34.15 13.14
C LEU A 76 -4.21 34.85 12.52
N GLU A 77 -4.40 35.55 11.40
CA GLU A 77 -3.32 36.22 10.66
C GLU A 77 -2.92 37.54 11.32
N THR A 78 -3.89 38.28 11.86
CA THR A 78 -3.69 39.61 12.42
C THR A 78 -3.05 39.57 13.80
N ASP A 79 -3.51 38.66 14.67
CA ASP A 79 -3.20 38.71 16.10
C ASP A 79 -2.54 37.40 16.59
N LEU A 80 -3.16 36.24 16.39
CA LEU A 80 -2.71 34.99 17.02
C LEU A 80 -1.30 34.54 16.57
N ILE A 81 -1.01 34.57 15.26
CA ILE A 81 0.31 34.20 14.73
C ILE A 81 1.40 35.18 15.23
N PRO A 82 1.23 36.51 15.10
CA PRO A 82 2.18 37.47 15.66
C PRO A 82 2.39 37.35 17.17
N ILE A 83 1.33 37.07 17.93
CA ILE A 83 1.44 36.85 19.38
C ILE A 83 2.36 35.65 19.68
N ILE A 84 2.27 34.57 18.91
CA ILE A 84 3.14 33.39 19.06
C ILE A 84 4.58 33.69 18.65
N LEU A 85 4.78 34.37 17.50
CA LEU A 85 6.10 34.65 16.94
C LEU A 85 6.88 35.75 17.69
N SER A 86 6.17 36.71 18.30
CA SER A 86 6.77 37.78 19.11
C SER A 86 7.38 37.28 20.42
N GLN A 87 7.04 36.06 20.86
CA GLN A 87 7.56 35.55 22.13
C GLN A 87 9.06 35.22 22.06
N PRO A 88 9.82 35.55 23.12
CA PRO A 88 11.24 35.26 23.16
C PRO A 88 11.51 33.75 23.17
N LYS A 89 12.63 33.34 22.57
CA LYS A 89 13.07 31.92 22.54
C LYS A 89 13.19 31.31 23.95
N LYS A 90 13.51 32.10 24.98
CA LYS A 90 13.39 31.70 26.39
C LYS A 90 12.03 32.19 26.90
N MET A 91 11.05 31.29 26.94
CA MET A 91 9.71 31.67 27.37
C MET A 91 9.68 32.00 28.87
N THR A 92 9.07 33.13 29.20
CA THR A 92 8.62 33.44 30.56
C THR A 92 7.35 32.63 30.87
N PRO A 93 7.05 32.33 32.14
CA PRO A 93 5.82 31.62 32.51
C PRO A 93 4.54 32.39 32.11
N ALA A 94 4.62 33.71 31.96
CA ALA A 94 3.54 34.52 31.41
C ALA A 94 3.36 34.29 29.90
N ALA A 95 4.46 34.29 29.14
CA ALA A 95 4.45 33.97 27.70
C ALA A 95 3.92 32.56 27.42
N GLU A 96 4.24 31.57 28.25
CA GLU A 96 3.73 30.20 28.12
C GLU A 96 2.21 30.13 28.24
N ARG A 97 1.65 30.85 29.21
CA ARG A 97 0.20 30.93 29.40
C ARG A 97 -0.48 31.62 28.22
N LEU A 98 0.19 32.63 27.63
CA LEU A 98 -0.32 33.35 26.48
C LEU A 98 -0.34 32.47 25.23
N VAL A 99 0.77 31.79 24.90
CA VAL A 99 0.84 30.88 23.75
C VAL A 99 -0.12 29.71 23.95
N LEU A 100 -0.21 29.15 25.16
CA LEU A 100 -1.19 28.09 25.44
C LEU A 100 -2.62 28.58 25.21
N ALA A 101 -2.97 29.79 25.65
CA ALA A 101 -4.29 30.37 25.40
C ALA A 101 -4.56 30.60 23.90
N CYS A 102 -3.54 30.98 23.12
CA CYS A 102 -3.65 31.05 21.66
C CYS A 102 -3.94 29.67 21.05
N VAL A 103 -3.20 28.63 21.47
CA VAL A 103 -3.43 27.25 20.98
C VAL A 103 -4.82 26.75 21.36
N GLU A 104 -5.32 27.08 22.56
CA GLU A 104 -6.67 26.73 23.00
C GLU A 104 -7.78 27.37 22.15
N VAL A 105 -7.51 28.49 21.47
CA VAL A 105 -8.42 29.13 20.50
C VAL A 105 -8.22 28.54 19.09
N ILE A 106 -6.97 28.29 18.67
CA ILE A 106 -6.65 27.75 17.34
C ILE A 106 -7.20 26.33 17.15
N VAL A 107 -7.17 25.47 18.18
CA VAL A 107 -7.61 24.08 18.05
C VAL A 107 -9.10 23.97 17.68
N PRO A 108 -10.05 24.63 18.38
CA PRO A 108 -11.44 24.68 17.94
C PRO A 108 -11.62 25.30 16.54
N MET A 109 -10.92 26.39 16.22
CA MET A 109 -11.00 27.01 14.89
C MET A 109 -10.59 26.08 13.75
N THR A 110 -9.64 25.17 14.03
CA THR A 110 -9.13 24.20 13.06
C THR A 110 -9.82 22.85 13.13
N TRP A 111 -10.83 22.68 13.98
CA TRP A 111 -11.51 21.39 14.14
C TRP A 111 -12.11 20.94 12.80
N PRO A 112 -11.86 19.69 12.37
CA PRO A 112 -12.34 19.22 11.08
C PRO A 112 -13.87 19.19 11.07
N LEU A 113 -14.44 19.60 9.95
CA LEU A 113 -15.88 19.54 9.71
C LEU A 113 -16.34 18.07 9.78
N ALA A 114 -17.41 17.81 10.53
CA ALA A 114 -17.98 16.48 10.63
C ALA A 114 -18.44 16.01 9.24
N ARG A 115 -17.74 15.04 8.68
CA ARG A 115 -18.15 14.35 7.45
C ARG A 115 -19.14 13.26 7.86
N ASN A 116 -20.43 13.58 7.80
CA ASN A 116 -21.45 12.56 8.03
C ASN A 116 -21.35 11.51 6.91
N PRO A 117 -21.48 10.22 7.24
CA PRO A 117 -21.41 9.14 6.26
C PRO A 117 -22.62 9.10 5.32
N GLU A 118 -23.73 9.75 5.68
CA GLU A 118 -24.96 9.81 4.88
C GLU A 118 -25.07 11.04 3.97
N ASP A 119 -24.29 12.10 4.25
CA ASP A 119 -24.30 13.31 3.43
C ASP A 119 -23.51 13.04 2.15
N ASN A 120 -24.12 13.32 1.00
CA ASN A 120 -23.42 13.24 -0.27
C ASN A 120 -22.22 14.20 -0.20
N GLN A 121 -21.08 13.80 -0.80
CA GLN A 121 -19.80 14.53 -0.78
C GLN A 121 -19.87 16.00 -1.25
N ASP A 122 -21.02 16.44 -1.76
CA ASP A 122 -21.26 17.74 -2.39
C ASP A 122 -22.01 18.75 -1.48
N ASP A 123 -22.43 18.37 -0.26
CA ASP A 123 -23.23 19.25 0.62
C ASP A 123 -22.38 20.13 1.57
N GLN A 124 -21.05 20.11 1.46
CA GLN A 124 -20.17 20.96 2.26
C GLN A 124 -19.92 22.31 1.57
N ASP A 125 -20.15 23.42 2.28
CA ASP A 125 -19.98 24.77 1.75
C ASP A 125 -18.55 25.00 1.19
N PRO A 126 -18.40 25.21 -0.13
CA PRO A 126 -17.08 25.36 -0.75
C PRO A 126 -16.27 26.53 -0.19
N ASN A 127 -16.95 27.58 0.25
CA ASN A 127 -16.34 28.77 0.84
C ASN A 127 -15.73 28.46 2.21
N LEU A 128 -16.43 27.68 3.03
CA LEU A 128 -15.94 27.30 4.36
C LEU A 128 -14.66 26.46 4.22
N LEU A 129 -14.66 25.47 3.33
CA LEU A 129 -13.48 24.64 3.10
C LEU A 129 -12.29 25.44 2.53
N HIS A 130 -12.55 26.44 1.69
CA HIS A 130 -11.53 27.37 1.23
C HIS A 130 -10.91 28.17 2.40
N ASN A 131 -11.74 28.67 3.32
CA ASN A 131 -11.27 29.38 4.51
C ASN A 131 -10.38 28.51 5.39
N TYR A 132 -10.76 27.25 5.64
CA TYR A 132 -9.90 26.30 6.38
C TYR A 132 -8.54 26.06 5.74
N ARG A 133 -8.49 25.98 4.41
CA ARG A 133 -7.23 25.84 3.67
C ARG A 133 -6.35 27.08 3.81
N LYS A 134 -6.97 28.27 3.82
CA LYS A 134 -6.28 29.54 4.09
C LYS A 134 -5.72 29.57 5.53
N LEU A 135 -6.51 29.17 6.53
CA LEU A 135 -6.04 29.03 7.92
C LEU A 135 -4.83 28.09 8.01
N LYS A 136 -4.93 26.92 7.38
CA LYS A 136 -3.83 25.94 7.31
C LYS A 136 -2.59 26.57 6.70
N LEU A 137 -2.71 27.26 5.56
CA LEU A 137 -1.58 27.90 4.89
C LEU A 137 -0.83 28.88 5.81
N LYS A 138 -1.57 29.64 6.63
CA LYS A 138 -1.00 30.66 7.52
C LYS A 138 -0.33 30.04 8.74
N LEU A 139 -0.90 28.96 9.29
CA LEU A 139 -0.26 28.19 10.37
C LEU A 139 1.03 27.47 9.97
N LEU A 140 1.32 27.36 8.66
CA LEU A 140 2.56 26.79 8.14
C LEU A 140 3.74 27.77 8.12
N GLU A 141 3.57 28.98 8.66
CA GLU A 141 4.68 29.93 8.82
C GLU A 141 5.72 29.40 9.82
N LYS A 142 7.01 29.68 9.54
CA LYS A 142 8.14 29.16 10.33
C LYS A 142 8.14 29.76 11.73
N GLY A 143 8.44 28.95 12.75
CA GLY A 143 8.54 29.39 14.15
C GLY A 143 7.32 29.05 15.01
N ILE A 144 6.13 28.89 14.41
CA ILE A 144 4.89 28.60 15.16
C ILE A 144 4.98 27.21 15.82
N PHE A 145 5.35 26.19 15.05
CA PHE A 145 5.36 24.81 15.53
C PHE A 145 6.45 24.59 16.58
N GLU A 146 7.60 25.23 16.41
CA GLU A 146 8.71 25.21 17.37
C GLU A 146 8.32 25.86 18.70
N ALA A 147 7.52 26.93 18.68
CA ALA A 147 7.00 27.57 19.89
C ALA A 147 6.01 26.66 20.64
N ILE A 148 5.09 26.02 19.91
CA ILE A 148 4.10 25.09 20.49
C ILE A 148 4.80 23.85 21.05
N LEU A 149 5.78 23.29 20.32
CA LEU A 149 6.52 22.11 20.74
C LEU A 149 7.29 22.35 22.04
N ARG A 150 7.88 23.54 22.23
CA ARG A 150 8.57 23.89 23.50
C ARG A 150 7.67 23.78 24.73
N ILE A 151 6.40 24.14 24.59
CA ILE A 151 5.42 24.02 25.69
C ILE A 151 5.09 22.55 25.94
N CYS A 152 4.87 21.79 24.87
CA CYS A 152 4.57 20.36 24.96
C CYS A 152 5.72 19.56 25.59
N VAL A 153 6.97 19.84 25.20
CA VAL A 153 8.18 19.15 25.70
C VAL A 153 8.34 19.35 27.22
N LYS A 154 7.98 20.52 27.76
CA LYS A 154 8.02 20.73 29.23
C LYS A 154 7.07 19.78 29.97
N SER A 155 5.84 19.62 29.47
CA SER A 155 4.86 18.70 30.06
C SER A 155 5.23 17.22 29.83
N LEU A 156 5.98 16.91 28.77
CA LEU A 156 6.46 15.55 28.48
C LEU A 156 7.66 15.14 29.34
N ASN A 157 8.51 16.09 29.74
CA ASN A 157 9.67 15.82 30.60
C ASN A 157 9.26 15.40 32.02
N ILE A 158 8.01 15.67 32.42
CA ILE A 158 7.44 15.19 33.67
C ILE A 158 7.06 13.71 33.49
N PRO A 159 7.48 12.80 34.40
CA PRO A 159 7.12 11.39 34.32
C PRO A 159 5.60 11.22 34.42
N HIS A 160 5.05 10.22 33.72
CA HIS A 160 3.59 10.07 33.56
C HIS A 160 2.82 10.04 34.89
N ARG A 161 3.38 9.38 35.92
CA ARG A 161 2.74 9.24 37.24
C ARG A 161 2.61 10.56 38.02
N GLU A 162 3.51 11.50 37.78
CA GLU A 162 3.52 12.81 38.44
C GLU A 162 2.85 13.89 37.59
N ARG A 163 2.42 13.52 36.37
CA ARG A 163 1.85 14.46 35.42
C ARG A 163 0.45 14.89 35.87
N SER A 164 0.21 16.20 35.94
CA SER A 164 -1.12 16.71 36.28
C SER A 164 -2.11 16.53 35.13
N THR A 165 -3.41 16.60 35.43
CA THR A 165 -4.48 16.61 34.40
C THR A 165 -4.33 17.78 33.42
N ARG A 166 -3.77 18.91 33.88
CA ARG A 166 -3.44 20.06 33.03
C ARG A 166 -2.35 19.72 32.03
N ASP A 167 -1.27 19.06 32.45
CA ASP A 167 -0.16 18.68 31.57
C ASP A 167 -0.59 17.64 30.53
N GLN A 168 -1.43 16.67 30.93
CA GLN A 168 -2.04 15.73 29.99
C GLN A 168 -2.94 16.47 28.97
N ALA A 169 -3.70 17.47 29.41
CA ALA A 169 -4.53 18.27 28.53
C ALA A 169 -3.70 19.10 27.53
N ILE A 170 -2.54 19.63 27.92
CA ILE A 170 -1.62 20.36 27.03
C ILE A 170 -1.08 19.45 25.92
N ILE A 171 -0.66 18.23 26.28
CA ILE A 171 -0.18 17.24 25.30
C ILE A 171 -1.31 16.87 24.34
N ARG A 172 -2.50 16.55 24.88
CA ARG A 172 -3.69 16.20 24.08
C ARG A 172 -4.10 17.34 23.14
N LEU A 173 -4.11 18.58 23.61
CA LEU A 173 -4.41 19.77 22.82
C LEU A 173 -3.42 19.95 21.66
N THR A 174 -2.13 19.75 21.94
CA THR A 174 -1.08 19.84 20.92
C THR A 174 -1.22 18.75 19.87
N LEU A 175 -1.50 17.50 20.27
CA LEU A 175 -1.75 16.41 19.33
C LEU A 175 -3.02 16.64 18.51
N TYR A 176 -4.09 17.18 19.10
CA TYR A 176 -5.29 17.54 18.35
C TYR A 176 -5.04 18.65 17.33
N LEU A 177 -4.16 19.62 17.63
CA LEU A 177 -3.76 20.61 16.64
C LEU A 177 -3.11 19.95 15.41
N TRP A 178 -2.15 19.04 15.63
CA TRP A 178 -1.51 18.30 14.54
C TRP A 178 -2.49 17.43 13.76
N ARG A 179 -3.41 16.77 14.48
CA ARG A 179 -4.49 16.00 13.87
C ARG A 179 -5.42 16.87 13.03
N ASN A 180 -5.79 18.05 13.51
CA ASN A 180 -6.65 18.99 12.80
C ASN A 180 -6.01 19.47 11.50
N LEU A 181 -4.74 19.89 11.57
CA LEU A 181 -4.01 20.38 10.41
C LEU A 181 -3.82 19.31 9.33
N THR A 182 -3.58 18.06 9.74
CA THR A 182 -3.46 16.93 8.81
C THR A 182 -4.81 16.52 8.22
N ALA A 183 -5.91 16.64 8.95
CA ALA A 183 -7.25 16.30 8.49
C ALA A 183 -7.82 17.27 7.42
N ILE A 184 -7.31 18.51 7.32
CA ILE A 184 -7.76 19.47 6.31
C ILE A 184 -7.31 19.02 4.91
N VAL A 185 -8.29 18.75 4.05
CA VAL A 185 -8.12 18.18 2.71
C VAL A 185 -7.72 19.22 1.66
N ASP A 186 -6.71 18.88 0.86
CA ASP A 186 -6.20 19.72 -0.21
C ASP A 186 -7.15 19.76 -1.43
N PRO A 187 -7.28 20.91 -2.13
CA PRO A 187 -8.07 21.01 -3.35
C PRO A 187 -7.38 20.31 -4.53
N LYS A 188 -8.17 19.70 -5.41
CA LYS A 188 -7.67 19.21 -6.71
C LYS A 188 -7.33 20.38 -7.62
N ALA A 189 -6.07 20.48 -8.05
CA ALA A 189 -5.64 21.39 -9.10
C ALA A 189 -5.56 20.66 -10.45
N SER A 190 -6.28 21.16 -11.44
CA SER A 190 -6.03 20.84 -12.86
C SER A 190 -5.00 21.83 -13.43
N SER A 191 -4.37 21.51 -14.57
CA SER A 191 -3.39 22.37 -15.24
C SER A 191 -3.91 23.76 -15.67
N ILE A 192 -5.23 23.95 -15.64
CA ILE A 192 -5.93 25.21 -15.96
C ILE A 192 -6.29 26.00 -14.67
N SER A 193 -5.91 25.52 -13.49
CA SER A 193 -6.25 26.15 -12.21
C SER A 193 -5.44 27.42 -11.97
N SER A 194 -5.99 28.34 -11.15
CA SER A 194 -5.27 29.52 -10.69
C SER A 194 -4.04 29.15 -9.84
N ASP A 195 -3.02 30.01 -9.85
CA ASP A 195 -1.79 29.84 -9.06
C ASP A 195 -2.07 29.65 -7.57
N GLU A 196 -3.05 30.37 -7.03
CA GLU A 196 -3.49 30.22 -5.65
C GLU A 196 -4.04 28.81 -5.38
N LYS A 197 -4.88 28.28 -6.28
CA LYS A 197 -5.42 26.92 -6.15
C LYS A 197 -4.33 25.86 -6.29
N VAL A 198 -3.33 26.08 -7.13
CA VAL A 198 -2.15 25.21 -7.24
C VAL A 198 -1.35 25.23 -5.94
N LEU A 199 -1.13 26.40 -5.35
CA LEU A 199 -0.43 26.53 -4.08
C LEU A 199 -1.19 25.83 -2.93
N LEU A 200 -2.51 25.99 -2.88
CA LEU A 200 -3.36 25.31 -1.90
C LEU A 200 -3.39 23.79 -2.12
N SER A 201 -3.17 23.30 -3.35
CA SER A 201 -3.14 21.86 -3.65
C SER A 201 -1.90 21.12 -3.11
N LYS A 202 -0.88 21.86 -2.64
CA LYS A 202 0.37 21.34 -2.09
C LYS A 202 0.52 21.62 -0.59
N LEU A 203 -0.59 21.77 0.13
CA LEU A 203 -0.58 22.13 1.55
C LEU A 203 -0.09 20.98 2.43
N GLN A 204 -0.46 19.74 2.13
CA GLN A 204 0.00 18.57 2.89
C GLN A 204 1.52 18.37 2.77
N GLU A 205 2.10 18.52 1.58
CA GLU A 205 3.56 18.45 1.40
C GLU A 205 4.28 19.51 2.23
N ARG A 206 3.77 20.74 2.21
CA ARG A 206 4.31 21.85 3.00
C ARG A 206 4.19 21.58 4.50
N LEU A 207 3.07 21.02 4.94
CA LEU A 207 2.85 20.59 6.32
C LEU A 207 3.90 19.56 6.75
N LEU A 208 4.15 18.54 5.92
CA LEU A 208 5.13 17.52 6.20
C LEU A 208 6.56 18.09 6.31
N ILE A 209 6.95 19.01 5.43
CA ILE A 209 8.24 19.69 5.49
C ILE A 209 8.36 20.49 6.80
N ARG A 210 7.30 21.22 7.19
CA ARG A 210 7.28 21.95 8.45
C ARG A 210 7.33 21.02 9.67
N PHE A 211 6.65 19.88 9.63
CA PHE A 211 6.70 18.88 10.71
C PHE A 211 8.11 18.32 10.90
N HIS A 212 8.86 18.13 9.82
CA HIS A 212 10.26 17.74 9.90
C HIS A 212 11.13 18.88 10.45
N GLU A 213 11.05 20.09 9.90
CA GLU A 213 11.85 21.24 10.34
C GLU A 213 11.62 21.61 11.82
N ALA A 214 10.40 21.43 12.32
CA ALA A 214 10.04 21.71 13.70
C ALA A 214 10.20 20.50 14.64
N HIS A 215 10.74 19.36 14.18
CA HIS A 215 10.89 18.11 14.96
C HIS A 215 9.59 17.52 15.51
N VAL A 216 8.44 17.81 14.88
CA VAL A 216 7.14 17.21 15.24
C VAL A 216 7.13 15.72 14.92
N LEU A 217 7.76 15.31 13.81
CA LEU A 217 7.88 13.89 13.44
C LEU A 217 8.66 13.09 14.48
N GLU A 218 9.74 13.66 15.03
CA GLU A 218 10.50 13.02 16.11
C GLU A 218 9.67 12.85 17.38
N LEU A 219 8.88 13.87 17.74
CA LEU A 219 7.92 13.75 18.85
C LEU A 219 6.96 12.58 18.64
N LEU A 220 6.37 12.44 17.44
CA LEU A 220 5.46 11.34 17.13
C LEU A 220 6.15 9.98 17.27
N LEU A 221 7.42 9.85 16.86
CA LEU A 221 8.22 8.63 17.07
C LEU A 221 8.42 8.33 18.55
N THR A 222 8.77 9.33 19.37
CA THR A 222 8.99 9.12 20.83
C THR A 222 7.71 8.69 21.56
N ILE A 223 6.54 9.22 21.15
CA ILE A 223 5.26 8.79 21.69
C ILE A 223 4.97 7.35 21.23
N ALA A 224 5.16 7.06 19.95
CA ALA A 224 4.92 5.73 19.38
C ALA A 224 5.84 4.63 19.95
N SER A 225 7.08 4.93 20.32
CA SER A 225 7.98 3.96 20.97
C SER A 225 7.59 3.66 22.42
N THR A 226 6.93 4.59 23.12
CA THR A 226 6.60 4.46 24.55
C THR A 226 5.31 3.66 24.79
N THR A 227 4.60 3.28 23.72
CA THR A 227 3.31 2.59 23.72
C THR A 227 3.30 1.20 24.37
N GLY A 228 4.46 0.58 24.56
CA GLY A 228 4.56 -0.69 25.29
C GLY A 228 4.31 -0.58 26.80
N THR A 229 4.31 0.64 27.35
CA THR A 229 3.95 0.90 28.74
C THR A 229 2.46 1.26 28.84
N THR A 230 1.75 0.72 29.84
CA THR A 230 0.31 0.94 30.10
C THR A 230 -0.09 2.44 30.22
N GLU A 231 0.91 3.32 30.25
CA GLU A 231 0.84 4.73 30.62
C GLU A 231 0.66 5.67 29.38
N SER A 232 0.61 5.19 28.12
CA SER A 232 0.46 6.05 26.91
C SER A 232 -0.66 5.69 25.93
N ASN A 233 -1.54 4.73 26.25
CA ASN A 233 -2.54 4.22 25.29
C ASN A 233 -3.49 5.29 24.72
N GLU A 234 -3.85 6.31 25.51
CA GLU A 234 -4.82 7.34 25.09
C GLU A 234 -4.37 8.17 23.88
N TRP A 235 -3.07 8.31 23.67
CA TRP A 235 -2.54 9.12 22.57
C TRP A 235 -2.37 8.32 21.29
N ASN A 236 -2.37 6.99 21.37
CA ASN A 236 -2.09 6.11 20.24
C ASN A 236 -3.13 6.26 19.15
N THR A 237 -4.41 6.40 19.51
CA THR A 237 -5.49 6.68 18.55
C THR A 237 -5.27 8.01 17.83
N ILE A 238 -4.88 9.07 18.56
CA ILE A 238 -4.65 10.39 17.95
C ILE A 238 -3.42 10.34 17.02
N VAL A 239 -2.34 9.68 17.44
CA VAL A 239 -1.15 9.47 16.60
C VAL A 239 -1.50 8.64 15.37
N LEU A 240 -2.34 7.61 15.49
CA LEU A 240 -2.84 6.82 14.37
C LEU A 240 -3.61 7.68 13.37
N GLU A 241 -4.48 8.60 13.84
CA GLU A 241 -5.19 9.53 12.96
C GLU A 241 -4.22 10.46 12.21
N ILE A 242 -3.21 11.00 12.91
CA ILE A 242 -2.18 11.86 12.31
C ILE A 242 -1.41 11.09 11.23
N LEU A 243 -0.98 9.86 11.55
CA LEU A 243 -0.28 8.98 10.61
C LEU A 243 -1.13 8.67 9.40
N TYR A 244 -2.39 8.28 9.59
CA TYR A 244 -3.31 8.01 8.49
C TYR A 244 -3.44 9.21 7.55
N ASN A 245 -3.72 10.39 8.10
CA ASN A 245 -3.90 11.60 7.29
C ASN A 245 -2.61 12.02 6.56
N LEU A 246 -1.42 11.73 7.11
CA LEU A 246 -0.16 12.03 6.43
C LEU A 246 0.15 11.02 5.31
N LEU A 247 -0.20 9.75 5.51
CA LEU A 247 0.10 8.64 4.60
C LEU A 247 -0.92 8.48 3.48
N GLU A 248 -2.17 8.93 3.67
CA GLU A 248 -3.25 8.86 2.67
C GLU A 248 -2.86 9.49 1.32
N PHE A 249 -2.04 10.53 1.34
CA PHE A 249 -1.59 11.27 0.14
C PHE A 249 -0.26 10.75 -0.44
N ALA A 250 0.39 9.79 0.23
CA ALA A 250 1.72 9.32 -0.13
C ALA A 250 1.67 7.97 -0.86
N ASP A 251 2.08 7.96 -2.13
CA ASP A 251 2.30 6.70 -2.84
C ASP A 251 3.59 6.02 -2.32
N VAL A 252 3.45 4.76 -1.93
CA VAL A 252 4.54 3.92 -1.42
C VAL A 252 5.62 3.75 -2.48
N LYS A 253 5.21 3.52 -3.74
CA LYS A 253 6.13 3.26 -4.86
C LYS A 253 7.06 4.46 -5.12
N GLU A 254 6.49 5.66 -5.12
CA GLU A 254 7.22 6.91 -5.29
C GLU A 254 8.12 7.21 -4.09
N THR A 255 7.63 7.01 -2.87
CA THR A 255 8.38 7.22 -1.62
C THR A 255 9.60 6.29 -1.52
N ALA A 256 9.46 5.01 -1.87
CA ALA A 256 10.58 4.07 -1.86
C ALA A 256 11.64 4.39 -2.93
N SER A 257 11.20 4.86 -4.11
CA SER A 257 12.03 5.01 -5.31
C SER A 257 12.84 6.31 -5.39
N ILE A 258 12.73 7.22 -4.41
CA ILE A 258 13.41 8.54 -4.42
C ILE A 258 14.91 8.43 -4.64
N ASP A 259 15.57 7.46 -3.98
CA ASP A 259 17.02 7.26 -4.06
C ASP A 259 17.51 6.95 -5.49
N LYS A 260 16.60 6.50 -6.36
CA LYS A 260 16.88 6.15 -7.76
C LYS A 260 16.62 7.29 -8.76
N LYS A 261 15.96 8.39 -8.35
CA LYS A 261 15.67 9.52 -9.24
C LYS A 261 16.94 10.33 -9.52
N LYS A 262 17.72 9.91 -10.52
CA LYS A 262 18.77 10.72 -11.16
C LYS A 262 18.13 11.92 -11.88
N PRO A 263 18.79 13.09 -11.97
CA PRO A 263 18.23 14.28 -12.63
C PRO A 263 17.83 14.05 -14.10
N ASN A 264 18.46 13.10 -14.81
CA ASN A 264 18.13 12.76 -16.20
C ASN A 264 16.92 11.80 -16.34
N ALA A 265 16.42 11.23 -15.23
CA ALA A 265 15.30 10.28 -15.28
C ALA A 265 13.97 10.97 -15.65
N THR A 266 13.80 12.23 -15.26
CA THR A 266 12.61 13.04 -15.59
C THR A 266 12.50 13.30 -17.09
N ASN A 267 13.61 13.63 -17.75
CA ASN A 267 13.67 13.82 -19.20
C ASN A 267 13.33 12.55 -19.97
N ASN A 268 13.84 11.40 -19.50
CA ASN A 268 13.51 10.10 -20.09
C ASN A 268 12.04 9.72 -19.87
N ALA A 269 11.49 9.98 -18.68
CA ALA A 269 10.08 9.76 -18.39
C ALA A 269 9.18 10.65 -19.27
N LEU A 270 9.50 11.95 -19.39
CA LEU A 270 8.79 12.86 -20.28
C LEU A 270 8.86 12.39 -21.73
N SER A 271 10.04 12.00 -22.22
CA SER A 271 10.20 11.45 -23.56
C SER A 271 9.32 10.21 -23.77
N ASN A 272 9.24 9.30 -22.80
CA ASN A 272 8.38 8.12 -22.87
C ASN A 272 6.89 8.48 -22.89
N LEU A 273 6.47 9.47 -22.10
CA LEU A 273 5.10 9.99 -22.11
C LEU A 273 4.75 10.66 -23.43
N LEU A 274 5.67 11.44 -24.01
CA LEU A 274 5.48 12.04 -25.33
C LEU A 274 5.39 10.98 -26.43
N LEU A 275 6.16 9.89 -26.33
CA LEU A 275 6.08 8.77 -27.26
C LEU A 275 4.73 8.05 -27.17
N SER A 276 4.19 7.82 -25.97
CA SER A 276 2.88 7.20 -25.77
C SER A 276 1.74 8.12 -26.19
N GLU A 277 1.86 9.43 -25.95
CA GLU A 277 0.91 10.42 -26.45
C GLU A 277 0.93 10.47 -27.98
N ASN A 278 2.12 10.46 -28.59
CA ASN A 278 2.25 10.43 -30.05
C ASN A 278 1.71 9.14 -30.67
N SER A 279 1.87 7.97 -30.03
CA SER A 279 1.28 6.72 -30.53
C SER A 279 -0.25 6.75 -30.47
N THR A 280 -0.83 7.25 -29.38
CA THR A 280 -2.29 7.38 -29.27
C THR A 280 -2.84 8.42 -30.25
N LYS A 281 -2.14 9.53 -30.47
CA LYS A 281 -2.47 10.51 -31.52
C LYS A 281 -2.45 9.85 -32.90
N ARG A 282 -1.42 9.06 -33.24
CA ARG A 282 -1.29 8.37 -34.53
C ARG A 282 -2.50 7.47 -34.83
N LEU A 283 -2.99 6.73 -33.84
CA LEU A 283 -4.14 5.85 -34.02
C LEU A 283 -5.45 6.60 -34.17
N LYS A 284 -5.65 7.68 -33.39
CA LYS A 284 -6.79 8.58 -33.58
C LYS A 284 -6.75 9.23 -34.97
N THR A 285 -5.57 9.54 -35.49
CA THR A 285 -5.41 10.09 -36.84
C THR A 285 -5.56 9.05 -37.94
N GLN A 286 -5.41 7.75 -37.66
CA GLN A 286 -5.54 6.69 -38.67
C GLN A 286 -6.96 6.63 -39.26
N HIS A 287 -7.98 6.86 -38.45
CA HIS A 287 -9.38 6.90 -38.88
C HIS A 287 -9.90 8.33 -39.14
N LYS A 288 -9.02 9.34 -39.20
CA LYS A 288 -9.42 10.72 -39.46
C LYS A 288 -9.79 10.88 -40.95
N PRO A 289 -10.88 11.59 -41.28
CA PRO A 289 -11.18 11.89 -42.67
C PRO A 289 -10.00 12.62 -43.32
N SER A 290 -9.54 12.10 -44.46
CA SER A 290 -8.46 12.70 -45.24
C SER A 290 -8.89 14.04 -45.88
N ARG A 291 -10.20 14.31 -45.99
CA ARG A 291 -10.75 15.53 -46.59
C ARG A 291 -11.62 16.27 -45.58
N HIS A 292 -12.07 17.47 -45.95
CA HIS A 292 -12.94 18.30 -45.12
C HIS A 292 -14.29 17.61 -44.86
N ASN A 293 -14.95 17.92 -43.74
CA ASN A 293 -16.22 17.30 -43.33
C ASN A 293 -17.37 17.42 -44.36
N ARG A 294 -17.33 18.40 -45.28
CA ARG A 294 -18.32 18.57 -46.35
C ARG A 294 -18.15 17.63 -47.56
N PHE A 295 -17.17 16.72 -47.51
CA PHE A 295 -16.94 15.75 -48.58
C PHE A 295 -18.02 14.65 -48.49
N GLY A 296 -19.09 14.79 -49.28
CA GLY A 296 -20.34 14.03 -49.18
C GLY A 296 -20.36 12.66 -49.87
N GLY A 297 -19.36 11.81 -49.63
CA GLY A 297 -19.40 10.42 -50.10
C GLY A 297 -20.47 9.60 -49.37
N SER A 298 -21.25 8.79 -50.10
CA SER A 298 -22.24 7.88 -49.52
C SER A 298 -21.86 6.42 -49.79
N TYR A 299 -21.82 5.60 -48.74
CA TYR A 299 -21.61 4.15 -48.81
C TYR A 299 -22.91 3.43 -48.47
N THR A 300 -23.27 2.44 -49.28
CA THR A 300 -24.45 1.59 -49.06
C THR A 300 -24.00 0.20 -48.64
N LEU A 301 -24.28 -0.18 -47.39
CA LEU A 301 -24.07 -1.53 -46.88
C LEU A 301 -25.35 -2.34 -47.08
N GLU A 302 -25.27 -3.45 -47.79
CA GLU A 302 -26.39 -4.40 -47.95
C GLU A 302 -26.28 -5.48 -46.87
N GLY A 303 -27.32 -5.57 -46.03
CA GLY A 303 -27.42 -6.57 -44.97
C GLY A 303 -27.81 -7.94 -45.52
N TRP A 304 -27.74 -8.97 -44.67
CA TRP A 304 -28.09 -10.35 -45.03
C TRP A 304 -29.58 -10.52 -45.41
N ASP A 305 -30.45 -9.60 -44.98
CA ASP A 305 -31.88 -9.55 -45.28
C ASP A 305 -32.21 -8.67 -46.53
N GLY A 306 -31.19 -8.21 -47.27
CA GLY A 306 -31.37 -7.28 -48.40
C GLY A 306 -31.69 -5.83 -48.00
N SER A 307 -31.72 -5.54 -46.69
CA SER A 307 -31.87 -4.18 -46.18
C SER A 307 -30.62 -3.34 -46.44
N LYS A 308 -30.81 -2.11 -46.92
CA LYS A 308 -29.71 -1.20 -47.30
C LYS A 308 -29.50 -0.13 -46.23
N HIS A 309 -28.33 -0.09 -45.64
CA HIS A 309 -27.90 0.95 -44.71
C HIS A 309 -27.00 1.94 -45.43
N VAL A 310 -27.37 3.22 -45.45
CA VAL A 310 -26.60 4.28 -46.09
C VAL A 310 -25.83 5.09 -45.05
N SER A 311 -24.51 5.20 -45.22
CA SER A 311 -23.64 6.04 -44.39
C SER A 311 -22.99 7.13 -45.23
N HIS A 312 -23.07 8.37 -44.74
CA HIS A 312 -22.48 9.55 -45.39
C HIS A 312 -21.11 9.93 -44.81
N LYS A 313 -20.53 9.10 -43.94
CA LYS A 313 -19.21 9.37 -43.35
C LYS A 313 -18.12 9.03 -44.37
N GLN A 314 -17.14 9.92 -44.54
CA GLN A 314 -15.98 9.66 -45.40
C GLN A 314 -15.17 8.44 -44.93
N SER A 315 -15.12 8.19 -43.62
CA SER A 315 -14.43 7.03 -43.03
C SER A 315 -15.15 5.70 -43.29
N ALA A 316 -16.42 5.70 -43.69
CA ALA A 316 -17.21 4.46 -43.84
C ALA A 316 -16.69 3.49 -44.91
N GLY A 317 -15.83 3.93 -45.83
CA GLY A 317 -15.19 3.04 -46.80
C GLY A 317 -14.08 2.15 -46.22
N TYR A 318 -13.52 2.51 -45.07
CA TYR A 318 -12.43 1.77 -44.41
C TYR A 318 -12.67 1.53 -42.91
N ALA A 319 -13.73 2.10 -42.33
CA ALA A 319 -14.12 1.88 -40.95
C ALA A 319 -14.73 0.48 -40.78
N GLU A 320 -14.65 -0.05 -39.57
CA GLU A 320 -15.30 -1.31 -39.24
C GLU A 320 -16.82 -1.16 -39.37
N ILE A 321 -17.49 -2.26 -39.74
CA ILE A 321 -18.94 -2.30 -40.00
C ILE A 321 -19.74 -1.78 -38.79
N GLU A 322 -19.20 -1.95 -37.59
CA GLU A 322 -19.78 -1.45 -36.34
C GLU A 322 -19.96 0.08 -36.32
N ASP A 323 -18.97 0.86 -36.78
CA ASP A 323 -19.03 2.34 -36.83
C ASP A 323 -20.05 2.88 -37.85
N ILE A 324 -20.43 2.03 -38.81
CA ILE A 324 -21.38 2.29 -39.89
C ILE A 324 -22.81 1.96 -39.41
N VAL A 325 -22.97 0.88 -38.64
CA VAL A 325 -24.26 0.41 -38.13
C VAL A 325 -24.70 1.16 -36.85
N ASN A 326 -23.77 1.56 -35.99
CA ASN A 326 -24.05 2.20 -34.69
C ASN A 326 -24.48 3.69 -34.76
N LEU A 327 -24.97 4.18 -35.90
CA LEU A 327 -25.41 5.57 -36.10
C LEU A 327 -26.57 6.00 -35.17
N ARG A 328 -27.26 5.06 -34.53
CA ARG A 328 -28.40 5.29 -33.61
C ARG A 328 -28.26 4.55 -32.28
N ALA A 329 -27.04 4.34 -31.79
CA ALA A 329 -26.87 3.92 -30.41
C ALA A 329 -27.36 5.08 -29.51
N ASN A 330 -28.62 5.00 -29.07
CA ASN A 330 -29.02 5.71 -27.86
C ASN A 330 -28.05 5.23 -26.80
N ASN A 331 -27.12 6.09 -26.38
CA ASN A 331 -26.26 5.85 -25.24
C ASN A 331 -27.21 5.58 -24.07
N ARG A 332 -27.52 4.30 -23.81
CA ARG A 332 -28.21 3.90 -22.59
C ARG A 332 -27.31 4.42 -21.51
N SER A 333 -27.80 5.40 -20.76
CA SER A 333 -27.08 5.98 -19.64
C SER A 333 -26.81 4.85 -18.65
N GLY A 334 -25.67 4.19 -18.78
CA GLY A 334 -25.20 3.26 -17.77
C GLY A 334 -25.12 4.02 -16.46
N GLN A 335 -25.51 3.39 -15.35
CA GLN A 335 -25.21 3.95 -14.04
C GLN A 335 -23.72 4.21 -13.99
N LYS A 336 -23.33 5.49 -13.89
CA LYS A 336 -21.92 5.88 -13.72
C LYS A 336 -21.44 5.24 -12.42
N ARG A 337 -20.59 4.22 -12.54
CA ARG A 337 -19.97 3.56 -11.39
C ARG A 337 -18.95 4.51 -10.76
N LYS A 338 -18.82 4.49 -9.43
CA LYS A 338 -17.75 5.22 -8.74
C LYS A 338 -16.41 4.60 -9.13
N GLN A 339 -15.53 5.37 -9.78
CA GLN A 339 -14.22 4.86 -10.25
C GLN A 339 -13.28 4.52 -9.08
N LYS A 340 -13.32 5.29 -7.99
CA LYS A 340 -12.58 5.00 -6.76
C LYS A 340 -13.43 5.43 -5.56
N ASP A 341 -13.40 4.64 -4.49
CA ASP A 341 -13.85 5.11 -3.18
C ASP A 341 -12.81 6.09 -2.59
N GLU A 342 -13.14 6.66 -1.43
CA GLU A 342 -12.65 7.92 -0.84
C GLU A 342 -11.13 8.20 -0.96
N ILE A 343 -10.28 7.16 -0.97
CA ILE A 343 -8.80 7.20 -1.05
C ILE A 343 -8.25 7.74 -2.39
N GLY A 344 -9.06 7.77 -3.45
CA GLY A 344 -8.57 8.11 -4.80
C GLY A 344 -8.69 9.58 -5.22
N THR A 345 -9.14 10.47 -4.34
CA THR A 345 -9.54 11.84 -4.72
C THR A 345 -8.50 12.92 -4.44
N HIS A 346 -7.27 12.56 -4.08
CA HIS A 346 -6.29 13.55 -3.64
C HIS A 346 -5.04 13.59 -4.54
N ASN A 347 -4.39 14.75 -4.59
CA ASN A 347 -3.12 14.89 -5.29
C ASN A 347 -2.06 14.09 -4.54
N ILE A 348 -1.31 13.27 -5.28
CA ILE A 348 -0.19 12.49 -4.75
C ILE A 348 0.98 13.44 -4.47
N TYR A 349 1.78 13.15 -3.44
CA TYR A 349 3.01 13.89 -3.17
C TYR A 349 4.00 13.84 -4.37
N GLU A 350 4.36 15.02 -4.86
CA GLU A 350 5.33 15.28 -5.93
C GLU A 350 6.66 15.80 -5.39
N ASP A 351 6.66 16.56 -4.28
CA ASP A 351 7.88 17.21 -3.79
C ASP A 351 8.90 16.20 -3.24
N ARG A 352 10.15 16.34 -3.69
CA ARG A 352 11.25 15.42 -3.35
C ARG A 352 11.62 15.50 -1.88
N ASN A 353 11.61 16.69 -1.29
CA ASN A 353 12.01 16.87 0.11
C ASN A 353 10.97 16.25 1.05
N ALA A 354 9.68 16.53 0.80
CA ALA A 354 8.57 15.92 1.52
C ALA A 354 8.65 14.39 1.50
N LEU A 355 8.81 13.80 0.32
CA LEU A 355 8.95 12.35 0.16
C LEU A 355 10.19 11.79 0.88
N LEU A 356 11.32 12.50 0.87
CA LEU A 356 12.55 12.07 1.55
C LEU A 356 12.37 12.06 3.07
N TYR A 357 11.76 13.11 3.63
CA TYR A 357 11.47 13.18 5.06
C TYR A 357 10.45 12.12 5.48
N LEU A 358 9.44 11.85 4.65
CA LEU A 358 8.51 10.76 4.91
C LEU A 358 9.22 9.40 4.95
N LYS A 359 10.12 9.18 3.98
CA LYS A 359 10.91 7.95 3.91
C LYS A 359 11.79 7.78 5.15
N GLN A 360 12.47 8.83 5.59
CA GLN A 360 13.31 8.81 6.81
C GLN A 360 12.47 8.50 8.05
N PHE A 361 11.35 9.22 8.22
CA PHE A 361 10.41 8.98 9.31
C PHE A 361 9.89 7.55 9.32
N ALA A 362 9.47 7.03 8.17
CA ALA A 362 8.90 5.70 8.06
C ALA A 362 9.92 4.59 8.36
N ARG A 363 11.20 4.78 7.98
CA ARG A 363 12.28 3.87 8.38
C ARG A 363 12.49 3.86 9.89
N SER A 364 12.61 5.03 10.52
CA SER A 364 12.74 5.12 11.98
C SER A 364 11.54 4.53 12.72
N PHE A 365 10.32 4.71 12.17
CA PHE A 365 9.10 4.12 12.73
C PHE A 365 9.09 2.59 12.66
N LEU A 366 9.50 2.02 11.51
CA LEU A 366 9.63 0.57 11.34
C LEU A 366 10.68 -0.04 12.28
N GLU A 367 11.79 0.66 12.51
CA GLU A 367 12.88 0.18 13.37
C GLU A 367 12.53 0.18 14.85
N SER A 368 11.83 1.21 15.34
CA SER A 368 11.70 1.46 16.79
C SER A 368 10.27 1.36 17.33
N CYS A 369 9.24 1.57 16.51
CA CYS A 369 7.89 1.83 17.02
C CYS A 369 6.85 0.80 16.54
N PHE A 370 7.00 0.28 15.32
CA PHE A 370 5.96 -0.48 14.61
C PHE A 370 5.37 -1.63 15.44
N ASN A 371 6.22 -2.52 15.94
CA ASN A 371 5.79 -3.71 16.71
C ASN A 371 5.01 -3.35 17.98
N ALA A 372 5.50 -2.41 18.80
CA ALA A 372 4.85 -2.02 20.05
C ALA A 372 3.53 -1.27 19.81
N PHE A 373 3.54 -0.36 18.83
CA PHE A 373 2.41 0.51 18.49
C PHE A 373 1.19 -0.29 18.02
N TYR A 374 1.35 -1.15 17.01
CA TYR A 374 0.23 -1.92 16.46
C TYR A 374 -0.29 -2.99 17.43
N THR A 375 0.57 -3.58 18.28
CA THR A 375 0.12 -4.50 19.33
C THR A 375 -0.68 -3.80 20.41
N SER A 376 -0.29 -2.59 20.82
CA SER A 376 -1.04 -1.79 21.79
C SER A 376 -2.43 -1.45 21.27
N ILE A 377 -2.52 -0.89 20.06
CA ILE A 377 -3.80 -0.51 19.47
C ILE A 377 -4.68 -1.73 19.21
N LEU A 378 -4.14 -2.86 18.74
CA LEU A 378 -4.93 -4.07 18.54
C LEU A 378 -5.56 -4.55 19.86
N LYS A 379 -4.83 -4.49 20.98
CA LYS A 379 -5.36 -4.87 22.30
C LYS A 379 -6.49 -3.95 22.73
N ASP A 380 -6.35 -2.64 22.52
CA ASP A 380 -7.38 -1.66 22.83
C ASP A 380 -8.62 -1.88 21.93
N MET A 381 -8.42 -2.21 20.65
CA MET A 381 -9.50 -2.55 19.70
C MET A 381 -10.24 -3.84 20.08
N GLN A 382 -9.53 -4.84 20.61
CA GLN A 382 -10.12 -6.09 21.10
C GLN A 382 -10.90 -5.91 22.41
N ARG A 383 -10.51 -4.91 23.21
CA ARG A 383 -11.23 -4.52 24.43
C ARG A 383 -12.46 -3.66 24.15
N GLU A 384 -12.64 -3.18 22.91
CA GLU A 384 -13.68 -2.25 22.51
C GLU A 384 -13.70 -1.01 23.42
N ASP A 385 -12.51 -0.44 23.66
CA ASP A 385 -12.38 0.74 24.50
C ASP A 385 -13.16 1.93 23.92
N LYS A 386 -13.77 2.73 24.81
CA LYS A 386 -14.63 3.87 24.43
C LYS A 386 -13.93 4.96 23.60
N SER A 387 -12.60 4.98 23.59
CA SER A 387 -11.80 5.90 22.80
C SER A 387 -11.76 5.56 21.31
N ILE A 388 -12.10 4.32 20.93
CA ILE A 388 -11.99 3.81 19.57
C ILE A 388 -13.30 4.05 18.84
N VAL A 389 -13.20 4.73 17.70
CA VAL A 389 -14.33 5.00 16.81
C VAL A 389 -14.27 4.05 15.62
N GLU A 390 -15.41 3.81 15.00
CA GLU A 390 -15.53 2.88 13.86
C GLU A 390 -14.57 3.20 12.70
N ARG A 391 -14.25 4.49 12.51
CA ARG A 391 -13.31 4.98 11.49
C ARG A 391 -11.85 4.62 11.81
N ASP A 392 -11.51 4.39 13.07
CA ASP A 392 -10.15 4.07 13.49
C ASP A 392 -9.73 2.68 13.05
N TYR A 393 -10.69 1.76 12.89
CA TYR A 393 -10.41 0.45 12.30
C TYR A 393 -9.88 0.59 10.87
N ALA A 394 -10.52 1.39 10.01
CA ALA A 394 -10.04 1.62 8.65
C ALA A 394 -8.65 2.27 8.65
N ARG A 395 -8.43 3.27 9.52
CA ARG A 395 -7.13 3.94 9.67
C ARG A 395 -6.02 2.98 10.10
N PHE A 396 -6.33 2.09 11.04
CA PHE A 396 -5.42 1.05 11.53
C PHE A 396 -4.93 0.16 10.38
N TYR A 397 -5.84 -0.48 9.66
CA TYR A 397 -5.46 -1.41 8.60
C TYR A 397 -4.82 -0.69 7.39
N PHE A 398 -5.23 0.53 7.07
CA PHE A 398 -4.61 1.33 6.00
C PHE A 398 -3.15 1.66 6.31
N THR A 399 -2.88 2.21 7.50
CA THR A 399 -1.50 2.56 7.89
C THR A 399 -0.62 1.31 7.98
N GLN A 400 -1.17 0.21 8.53
CA GLN A 400 -0.48 -1.07 8.61
C GLN A 400 -0.11 -1.60 7.21
N GLN A 401 -1.05 -1.59 6.27
CA GLN A 401 -0.80 -1.96 4.88
C GLN A 401 0.32 -1.09 4.28
N TRP A 402 0.24 0.22 4.43
CA TRP A 402 1.20 1.16 3.84
C TRP A 402 2.63 0.88 4.32
N PHE A 403 2.82 0.66 5.62
CA PHE A 403 4.13 0.32 6.19
C PHE A 403 4.62 -1.06 5.76
N LEU A 404 3.75 -2.08 5.66
CA LEU A 404 4.13 -3.40 5.17
C LEU A 404 4.50 -3.38 3.68
N GLU A 405 3.85 -2.53 2.88
CA GLU A 405 4.20 -2.33 1.48
C GLU A 405 5.56 -1.64 1.35
N LEU A 406 5.80 -0.59 2.15
CA LEU A 406 7.10 0.08 2.22
C LEU A 406 8.21 -0.89 2.63
N PHE A 407 7.97 -1.71 3.67
CA PHE A 407 8.91 -2.74 4.11
C PHE A 407 9.21 -3.73 2.99
N ALA A 408 8.19 -4.20 2.25
CA ALA A 408 8.39 -5.12 1.14
C ALA A 408 9.26 -4.51 0.03
N TYR A 409 9.07 -3.23 -0.30
CA TYR A 409 9.93 -2.54 -1.28
C TYR A 409 11.36 -2.37 -0.77
N GLU A 410 11.54 -1.88 0.46
CA GLU A 410 12.88 -1.70 1.05
C GLU A 410 13.62 -3.05 1.16
N PHE A 411 12.94 -4.09 1.63
CA PHE A 411 13.45 -5.46 1.68
C PHE A 411 13.84 -5.99 0.29
N ALA A 412 13.00 -5.79 -0.72
CA ALA A 412 13.32 -6.17 -2.10
C ALA A 412 14.54 -5.43 -2.64
N THR A 413 14.68 -4.13 -2.35
CA THR A 413 15.85 -3.34 -2.76
C THR A 413 17.12 -3.74 -2.02
N ALA A 414 17.03 -4.03 -0.72
CA ALA A 414 18.15 -4.50 0.09
C ALA A 414 18.64 -5.86 -0.40
N ASN A 415 17.73 -6.79 -0.69
CA ASN A 415 18.08 -8.09 -1.27
C ASN A 415 18.67 -7.96 -2.68
N ALA A 416 18.13 -7.07 -3.53
CA ALA A 416 18.72 -6.84 -4.84
C ALA A 416 20.18 -6.34 -4.74
N LYS A 417 20.47 -5.43 -3.79
CA LYS A 417 21.84 -4.96 -3.52
C LYS A 417 22.75 -6.07 -3.01
N ARG A 418 22.27 -6.90 -2.07
CA ARG A 418 23.01 -8.07 -1.57
C ARG A 418 23.36 -9.04 -2.71
N MET A 419 22.38 -9.36 -3.56
CA MET A 419 22.61 -10.22 -4.73
C MET A 419 23.57 -9.61 -5.75
N GLU A 420 23.60 -8.28 -5.89
CA GLU A 420 24.56 -7.58 -6.75
C GLU A 420 25.98 -7.58 -6.16
N GLN A 421 26.12 -7.36 -4.85
CA GLN A 421 27.39 -7.47 -4.13
C GLN A 421 27.96 -8.90 -4.22
N GLU A 422 27.13 -9.92 -4.02
CA GLU A 422 27.53 -11.33 -4.18
C GLU A 422 28.01 -11.62 -5.61
N LYS A 423 27.33 -11.08 -6.64
CA LYS A 423 27.77 -11.22 -8.03
C LYS A 423 29.09 -10.50 -8.30
N GLN A 424 29.29 -9.32 -7.75
CA GLN A 424 30.54 -8.57 -7.87
C GLN A 424 31.69 -9.30 -7.17
N GLN A 425 31.47 -9.84 -5.98
CA GLN A 425 32.44 -10.68 -5.27
C GLN A 425 32.76 -11.96 -6.06
N GLN A 426 31.77 -12.61 -6.66
CA GLN A 426 31.99 -13.78 -7.52
C GLN A 426 32.75 -13.44 -8.81
N MET A 427 32.52 -12.25 -9.40
CA MET A 427 33.30 -11.78 -10.55
C MET A 427 34.73 -11.45 -10.15
N ALA A 428 34.95 -10.74 -9.03
CA ALA A 428 36.28 -10.46 -8.51
C ALA A 428 37.06 -11.74 -8.15
N ALA A 429 36.38 -12.74 -7.56
CA ALA A 429 36.98 -14.04 -7.29
C ALA A 429 37.32 -14.82 -8.58
N LYS A 430 36.49 -14.70 -9.62
CA LYS A 430 36.79 -15.27 -10.94
C LYS A 430 37.96 -14.56 -11.62
N ASP A 431 38.05 -13.24 -11.53
CA ASP A 431 39.13 -12.45 -12.12
C ASP A 431 40.47 -12.70 -11.39
N GLN A 432 40.44 -12.91 -10.07
CA GLN A 432 41.62 -13.36 -9.31
C GLN A 432 42.11 -14.75 -9.72
N PHE A 433 41.23 -15.63 -10.20
CA PHE A 433 41.60 -16.97 -10.70
C PHE A 433 42.19 -16.96 -12.13
N ILE A 434 42.16 -15.83 -12.85
CA ILE A 434 42.62 -15.73 -14.26
C ILE A 434 44.09 -15.24 -14.38
N LEU A 435 44.75 -14.85 -13.28
CA LEU A 435 46.19 -14.51 -13.28
C LEU A 435 47.02 -15.58 -12.54
N PRO A 436 47.76 -16.46 -13.25
CA PRO A 436 48.78 -17.28 -12.61
C PRO A 436 49.99 -16.40 -12.29
N SER A 437 50.42 -16.45 -11.03
CA SER A 437 51.66 -15.87 -10.51
C SER A 437 52.84 -16.18 -11.42
N ARG A 438 53.30 -15.20 -12.21
CA ARG A 438 54.59 -15.26 -12.88
C ARG A 438 55.67 -14.98 -11.84
N SER A 439 56.14 -16.05 -11.21
CA SER A 439 57.37 -16.09 -10.44
C SER A 439 58.53 -15.57 -11.30
N GLN A 440 59.08 -14.41 -10.92
CA GLN A 440 60.38 -13.98 -11.41
C GLN A 440 61.44 -14.77 -10.65
N HIS A 441 62.14 -15.67 -11.34
CA HIS A 441 63.34 -16.32 -10.82
C HIS A 441 64.55 -15.80 -11.61
N ASN A 442 65.52 -15.32 -10.85
CA ASN A 442 66.95 -15.13 -11.16
C ASN A 442 67.36 -14.14 -12.26
N GLN A 443 67.95 -13.02 -11.82
CA GLN A 443 69.36 -12.75 -12.09
C GLN A 443 70.06 -12.26 -10.81
N ASN A 444 70.88 -13.13 -10.21
CA ASN A 444 72.01 -12.71 -9.40
C ASN A 444 73.20 -12.53 -10.34
N GLN A 445 73.78 -11.32 -10.39
CA GLN A 445 75.24 -11.16 -10.40
C GLN A 445 75.63 -9.72 -10.03
N GLU A 446 76.28 -9.65 -8.88
CA GLU A 446 77.49 -8.89 -8.60
C GLU A 446 77.47 -7.35 -8.51
N THR A 447 77.67 -6.93 -7.25
CA THR A 447 78.72 -6.03 -6.72
C THR A 447 78.31 -4.67 -6.15
N PRO A 448 79.01 -4.24 -5.08
CA PRO A 448 78.51 -3.34 -4.07
C PRO A 448 79.08 -1.93 -4.23
N THR A 449 78.51 -0.93 -3.56
CA THR A 449 79.21 -0.08 -2.57
C THR A 449 78.43 1.21 -2.29
N ALA A 450 78.51 1.61 -1.01
CA ALA A 450 78.51 2.98 -0.51
C ALA A 450 77.21 3.79 -0.64
N ALA A 451 76.78 4.57 0.33
CA ALA A 451 77.23 4.85 1.70
C ALA A 451 76.15 5.72 2.34
N SER A 452 76.16 5.77 3.67
CA SER A 452 75.87 6.93 4.53
C SER A 452 74.52 7.62 4.32
N SER A 453 73.68 7.86 5.30
CA SER A 453 73.83 8.24 6.72
C SER A 453 72.53 9.02 6.95
N GLY A 454 71.91 9.07 8.11
CA GLY A 454 72.33 8.79 9.46
C GLY A 454 71.07 8.78 10.31
N GLN A 455 71.15 8.06 11.42
CA GLN A 455 71.10 8.62 12.76
C GLN A 455 69.66 8.68 13.29
N MET A 456 69.32 7.74 14.18
CA MET A 456 69.48 7.84 15.65
C MET A 456 68.24 8.58 16.20
N GLU A 457 67.52 8.11 17.22
CA GLU A 457 67.91 7.24 18.31
C GLU A 457 66.65 6.65 18.99
N THR A 458 66.77 5.39 19.37
CA THR A 458 66.03 4.64 20.40
C THR A 458 66.45 5.11 21.82
N PRO A 459 66.22 4.39 22.94
CA PRO A 459 65.21 3.38 23.35
C PRO A 459 64.62 3.71 24.74
N ALA A 460 63.68 2.95 25.31
CA ALA A 460 63.91 1.92 26.35
C ALA A 460 62.70 2.00 27.30
N ALA A 461 62.19 0.98 28.01
CA ALA A 461 62.55 -0.39 28.32
C ALA A 461 61.21 -1.16 28.51
N SER A 462 61.07 -2.48 28.55
CA SER A 462 61.89 -3.53 29.17
C SER A 462 61.40 -4.93 28.74
N GLU A 463 62.36 -5.84 28.49
CA GLU A 463 62.48 -7.26 28.94
C GLU A 463 61.26 -8.23 28.89
N SER A 464 61.35 -9.54 28.68
CA SER A 464 62.31 -10.51 28.12
C SER A 464 61.63 -11.90 28.13
N ILE A 465 61.35 -12.46 26.95
CA ILE A 465 61.59 -13.84 26.46
C ILE A 465 61.35 -15.03 27.43
N THR A 466 60.42 -15.93 27.06
CA THR A 466 60.72 -17.37 26.75
C THR A 466 59.53 -18.10 26.11
N GLU A 467 59.79 -18.64 24.91
CA GLU A 467 59.29 -19.86 24.22
C GLU A 467 57.83 -20.34 24.47
N THR A 468 56.98 -20.58 23.45
CA THR A 468 57.03 -21.79 22.60
C THR A 468 55.98 -21.72 21.46
N GLN A 469 56.40 -22.08 20.24
CA GLN A 469 55.70 -22.61 19.04
C GLN A 469 54.15 -22.46 18.81
N VAL A 470 53.86 -21.92 17.61
CA VAL A 470 52.79 -22.30 16.63
C VAL A 470 51.35 -21.77 16.83
N SER A 471 50.99 -20.72 16.07
CA SER A 471 49.89 -20.69 15.06
C SER A 471 49.46 -19.24 14.75
N HIS A 472 49.34 -18.90 13.46
CA HIS A 472 49.00 -17.57 12.95
C HIS A 472 47.58 -17.11 13.34
N PRO A 473 47.37 -15.84 13.74
CA PRO A 473 46.05 -15.22 13.82
C PRO A 473 45.69 -14.45 12.54
N SER A 474 44.38 -14.36 12.36
CA SER A 474 43.55 -13.61 11.43
C SER A 474 44.11 -12.28 10.93
N GLY A 475 44.13 -12.12 9.61
CA GLY A 475 44.30 -10.83 8.93
C GLY A 475 43.02 -9.98 8.99
N GLU A 476 43.25 -8.69 9.18
CA GLU A 476 42.31 -7.59 9.39
C GLU A 476 41.21 -7.49 8.33
N GLN A 477 39.99 -7.22 8.78
CA GLN A 477 38.88 -6.75 7.95
C GLN A 477 39.13 -5.31 7.53
N PRO A 478 38.83 -4.91 6.28
CA PRO A 478 38.85 -3.50 5.89
C PRO A 478 37.74 -2.73 6.63
N PRO A 479 37.88 -1.40 6.77
CA PRO A 479 37.05 -0.58 7.66
C PRO A 479 35.57 -0.64 7.26
N GLN A 480 34.71 -0.90 8.24
CA GLN A 480 33.25 -0.80 8.10
C GLN A 480 32.88 0.66 7.76
N GLU A 481 32.52 0.91 6.50
CA GLU A 481 31.75 2.09 6.14
C GLU A 481 30.39 2.04 6.86
N ASN A 482 30.04 3.14 7.52
CA ASN A 482 28.84 3.42 8.31
C ASN A 482 27.59 2.57 7.96
N GLY A 483 27.03 1.94 9.01
CA GLY A 483 25.93 0.97 8.95
C GLY A 483 24.71 1.43 8.16
N GLN A 484 24.38 0.66 7.12
CA GLN A 484 23.03 0.65 6.54
C GLN A 484 22.14 -0.23 7.41
N PRO A 485 20.88 0.17 7.68
CA PRO A 485 19.95 -0.64 8.45
C PRO A 485 19.71 -1.98 7.76
N THR A 486 19.94 -3.07 8.50
CA THR A 486 19.59 -4.41 8.06
C THR A 486 18.09 -4.58 8.20
N PHE A 487 17.34 -4.36 7.12
CA PHE A 487 15.91 -4.69 7.08
C PHE A 487 15.72 -6.20 7.22
N ASP A 488 15.26 -6.63 8.39
CA ASP A 488 14.91 -8.02 8.68
C ASP A 488 13.43 -8.16 9.03
N PHE A 489 12.89 -9.37 8.94
CA PHE A 489 11.48 -9.65 9.23
C PHE A 489 11.10 -9.42 10.69
N ASP A 490 12.08 -9.36 11.60
CA ASP A 490 11.88 -9.06 13.02
C ASP A 490 11.24 -7.70 13.25
N LEU A 491 11.48 -6.72 12.36
CA LEU A 491 10.88 -5.39 12.43
C LEU A 491 9.35 -5.39 12.32
N ILE A 492 8.78 -6.46 11.75
CA ILE A 492 7.34 -6.59 11.51
C ILE A 492 6.73 -7.84 12.17
N ALA A 493 7.48 -8.51 13.06
CA ALA A 493 7.11 -9.81 13.62
C ALA A 493 5.71 -9.81 14.28
N ASN A 494 5.41 -8.82 15.12
CA ASN A 494 4.14 -8.76 15.86
C ASN A 494 2.91 -8.61 14.94
N VAL A 495 3.09 -7.97 13.79
CA VAL A 495 2.03 -7.84 12.78
C VAL A 495 1.84 -9.14 12.01
N MET A 496 2.89 -9.94 11.87
CA MET A 496 2.84 -11.24 11.22
C MET A 496 2.35 -12.36 12.15
N ASP A 497 1.90 -12.05 13.37
CA ASP A 497 1.33 -13.04 14.29
C ASP A 497 -0.03 -13.56 13.82
N LEU A 498 -0.31 -14.83 14.17
CA LEU A 498 -1.58 -15.50 13.86
C LEU A 498 -2.80 -14.71 14.38
N ASN A 499 -2.68 -14.09 15.56
CA ASN A 499 -3.73 -13.26 16.15
C ASN A 499 -4.09 -12.04 15.28
N MET A 500 -3.11 -11.43 14.61
CA MET A 500 -3.34 -10.29 13.73
C MET A 500 -4.07 -10.74 12.44
N PHE A 501 -3.68 -11.89 11.88
CA PHE A 501 -4.39 -12.50 10.74
C PHE A 501 -5.86 -12.75 11.08
N TRP A 502 -6.14 -13.34 12.24
CA TRP A 502 -7.51 -13.59 12.69
C TRP A 502 -8.29 -12.31 12.95
N ALA A 503 -7.68 -11.30 13.56
CA ALA A 503 -8.32 -10.00 13.77
C ALA A 503 -8.71 -9.35 12.44
N CYS A 504 -7.81 -9.36 11.46
CA CYS A 504 -8.06 -8.81 10.12
C CYS A 504 -9.19 -9.58 9.40
N MET A 505 -9.15 -10.91 9.40
CA MET A 505 -10.17 -11.76 8.76
C MET A 505 -11.55 -11.60 9.42
N ARG A 506 -11.60 -11.60 10.76
CA ARG A 506 -12.84 -11.38 11.52
C ARG A 506 -13.42 -10.00 11.20
N ARG A 507 -12.57 -8.96 11.17
CA ARG A 507 -13.02 -7.60 10.87
C ARG A 507 -13.55 -7.49 9.44
N MET A 508 -12.87 -8.09 8.47
CA MET A 508 -13.32 -8.12 7.08
C MET A 508 -14.70 -8.78 6.95
N ARG A 509 -14.97 -9.86 7.69
CA ARG A 509 -16.29 -10.50 7.74
C ARG A 509 -17.37 -9.57 8.31
N ILE A 510 -17.12 -8.93 9.45
CA ILE A 510 -18.05 -7.97 10.06
C ILE A 510 -18.38 -6.81 9.10
N CYS A 511 -17.36 -6.24 8.45
CA CYS A 511 -17.56 -5.14 7.52
C CYS A 511 -18.35 -5.57 6.27
N LEU A 512 -18.20 -6.83 5.84
CA LEU A 512 -18.94 -7.40 4.72
C LEU A 512 -20.43 -7.57 5.09
N ASP A 513 -20.72 -8.07 6.29
CA ASP A 513 -22.08 -8.25 6.81
C ASP A 513 -22.79 -6.89 7.00
N ASP A 514 -22.06 -5.88 7.49
CA ASP A 514 -22.52 -4.49 7.65
C ASP A 514 -22.63 -3.71 6.32
N LYS A 515 -22.17 -4.30 5.20
CA LYS A 515 -22.11 -3.67 3.87
C LYS A 515 -21.26 -2.40 3.80
N ARG A 516 -20.22 -2.30 4.62
CA ARG A 516 -19.25 -1.19 4.61
C ARG A 516 -18.12 -1.49 3.65
N TRP A 517 -18.36 -1.20 2.36
CA TRP A 517 -17.45 -1.58 1.27
C TRP A 517 -16.05 -0.96 1.38
N PHE A 518 -15.95 0.26 1.89
CA PHE A 518 -14.67 0.94 2.08
C PHE A 518 -13.78 0.20 3.10
N ASP A 519 -14.35 -0.12 4.26
CA ASP A 519 -13.62 -0.85 5.31
C ASP A 519 -13.22 -2.26 4.85
N VAL A 520 -14.08 -2.92 4.05
CA VAL A 520 -13.73 -4.20 3.41
C VAL A 520 -12.56 -4.02 2.43
N GLN A 521 -12.54 -2.95 1.64
CA GLN A 521 -11.44 -2.68 0.71
C GLN A 521 -10.11 -2.56 1.46
N VAL A 522 -10.07 -1.71 2.49
CA VAL A 522 -8.84 -1.44 3.26
C VAL A 522 -8.36 -2.69 4.01
N THR A 523 -9.28 -3.44 4.63
CA THR A 523 -8.93 -4.69 5.32
C THR A 523 -8.45 -5.77 4.36
N ALA A 524 -9.08 -5.89 3.17
CA ALA A 524 -8.65 -6.81 2.13
C ALA A 524 -7.25 -6.47 1.60
N ASP A 525 -6.95 -5.18 1.42
CA ASP A 525 -5.62 -4.71 1.01
C ASP A 525 -4.54 -5.03 2.05
N CYS A 526 -4.84 -4.80 3.34
CA CYS A 526 -3.94 -5.15 4.43
C CYS A 526 -3.67 -6.66 4.46
N LEU A 527 -4.72 -7.48 4.39
CA LEU A 527 -4.59 -8.93 4.34
C LEU A 527 -3.78 -9.40 3.12
N ARG A 528 -4.00 -8.79 1.94
CA ARG A 528 -3.21 -9.09 0.74
C ARG A 528 -1.74 -8.85 1.00
N GLN A 529 -1.40 -7.71 1.61
CA GLN A 529 -0.01 -7.37 1.89
C GLN A 529 0.60 -8.32 2.93
N MET A 530 -0.12 -8.65 4.00
CA MET A 530 0.31 -9.65 4.98
C MET A 530 0.57 -11.02 4.33
N LEU A 531 -0.33 -11.51 3.49
CA LEU A 531 -0.17 -12.78 2.76
C LEU A 531 0.99 -12.74 1.76
N THR A 532 1.23 -11.59 1.12
CA THR A 532 2.35 -11.41 0.20
C THR A 532 3.68 -11.49 0.96
N THR A 533 3.78 -10.80 2.10
CA THR A 533 4.94 -10.88 3.01
C THR A 533 5.15 -12.30 3.52
N LEU A 534 4.08 -13.00 3.93
CA LEU A 534 4.12 -14.41 4.35
C LEU A 534 4.68 -15.31 3.24
N GLY A 535 4.27 -15.06 1.98
CA GLY A 535 4.81 -15.75 0.81
C GLY A 535 6.31 -15.51 0.62
N VAL A 536 6.81 -14.31 0.91
CA VAL A 536 8.26 -14.00 0.86
C VAL A 536 9.00 -14.66 2.02
N MET A 537 8.47 -14.61 3.24
CA MET A 537 9.04 -15.26 4.43
C MET A 537 9.22 -16.77 4.23
N SER A 538 8.25 -17.44 3.61
CA SER A 538 8.32 -18.88 3.32
C SER A 538 9.46 -19.29 2.38
N ARG A 539 10.04 -18.32 1.65
CA ARG A 539 11.15 -18.49 0.70
C ARG A 539 12.47 -17.90 1.22
N SER A 540 12.46 -17.27 2.39
CA SER A 540 13.64 -16.65 2.99
C SER A 540 14.70 -17.70 3.33
N SER A 541 15.95 -17.25 3.45
CA SER A 541 17.10 -18.11 3.79
C SER A 541 17.07 -18.57 5.25
N SER A 542 16.48 -17.77 6.15
CA SER A 542 16.39 -18.09 7.58
C SER A 542 15.45 -19.27 7.83
N GLN A 543 15.85 -20.17 8.73
CA GLN A 543 15.00 -21.30 9.12
C GLN A 543 13.82 -20.86 9.98
N GLU A 544 14.04 -19.96 10.93
CA GLU A 544 13.01 -19.50 11.87
C GLU A 544 11.84 -18.82 11.16
N HIS A 545 12.12 -17.89 10.23
CA HIS A 545 11.06 -17.21 9.46
C HIS A 545 10.27 -18.18 8.57
N ARG A 546 10.89 -19.25 8.08
CA ARG A 546 10.19 -20.27 7.27
C ARG A 546 9.26 -21.10 8.14
N GLU A 547 9.68 -21.49 9.34
CA GLU A 547 8.87 -22.27 10.29
C GLU A 547 7.65 -21.46 10.75
N VAL A 548 7.83 -20.19 11.10
CA VAL A 548 6.72 -19.28 11.44
C VAL A 548 5.75 -19.14 10.26
N ALA A 549 6.28 -18.97 9.04
CA ALA A 549 5.44 -18.84 7.86
C ALA A 549 4.63 -20.12 7.57
N GLU A 550 5.25 -21.30 7.67
CA GLU A 550 4.59 -22.60 7.50
C GLU A 550 3.49 -22.82 8.55
N TYR A 551 3.77 -22.47 9.81
CA TYR A 551 2.79 -22.56 10.88
C TYR A 551 1.53 -21.73 10.60
N ILE A 552 1.69 -20.47 10.19
CA ILE A 552 0.56 -19.58 9.85
C ILE A 552 -0.19 -20.11 8.62
N GLN A 553 0.53 -20.55 7.58
CA GLN A 553 -0.09 -21.10 6.38
C GLN A 553 -0.92 -22.34 6.67
N ASN A 554 -0.43 -23.22 7.55
CA ASN A 554 -1.15 -24.43 7.93
C ASN A 554 -2.47 -24.09 8.65
N ASN A 555 -2.45 -23.14 9.58
CA ASN A 555 -3.65 -22.71 10.30
C ASN A 555 -4.70 -22.05 9.38
N ILE A 556 -4.27 -21.17 8.48
CA ILE A 556 -5.15 -20.54 7.48
C ILE A 556 -5.78 -21.61 6.56
N TYR A 557 -5.04 -22.68 6.27
CA TYR A 557 -5.51 -23.73 5.39
C TYR A 557 -6.57 -24.64 6.03
N HIS A 558 -6.39 -25.01 7.29
CA HIS A 558 -7.28 -25.91 7.99
C HIS A 558 -8.62 -25.27 8.38
N GLU A 559 -8.63 -23.96 8.65
CA GLU A 559 -9.84 -23.28 9.09
C GLU A 559 -10.76 -22.92 7.89
N GLN A 560 -11.65 -23.84 7.52
CA GLN A 560 -12.54 -23.68 6.35
C GLN A 560 -13.41 -22.42 6.39
N SER A 561 -13.88 -22.00 7.57
CA SER A 561 -14.70 -20.78 7.77
C SER A 561 -13.99 -19.51 7.29
N THR A 562 -12.65 -19.52 7.27
CA THR A 562 -11.84 -18.37 6.86
C THR A 562 -11.71 -18.32 5.35
N LEU A 563 -11.57 -19.48 4.71
CA LEU A 563 -11.53 -19.61 3.26
C LEU A 563 -12.87 -19.24 2.60
N ASP A 564 -13.99 -19.45 3.29
CA ASP A 564 -15.33 -19.11 2.78
C ASP A 564 -15.52 -17.60 2.49
N ILE A 565 -14.77 -16.72 3.16
CA ILE A 565 -14.89 -15.28 2.97
C ILE A 565 -14.47 -14.87 1.55
N PHE A 566 -13.44 -15.50 0.98
CA PHE A 566 -12.87 -15.05 -0.31
C PHE A 566 -13.84 -15.21 -1.50
N PRO A 567 -14.53 -16.35 -1.70
CA PRO A 567 -15.58 -16.44 -2.71
C PRO A 567 -16.74 -15.45 -2.47
N ASP A 568 -17.11 -15.21 -1.22
CA ASP A 568 -18.23 -14.33 -0.86
C ASP A 568 -17.93 -12.86 -1.19
N LEU A 569 -16.68 -12.41 -1.07
CA LEU A 569 -16.24 -11.06 -1.44
C LEU A 569 -16.53 -10.73 -2.91
N ILE A 570 -16.33 -11.68 -3.83
CA ILE A 570 -16.65 -11.49 -5.25
C ILE A 570 -18.16 -11.62 -5.50
N LYS A 571 -18.81 -12.63 -4.93
CA LYS A 571 -20.24 -12.90 -5.19
C LYS A 571 -21.14 -11.75 -4.71
N THR A 572 -20.73 -11.06 -3.67
CA THR A 572 -21.46 -9.91 -3.11
C THR A 572 -21.30 -8.63 -3.96
N TYR A 573 -20.45 -8.65 -5.00
CA TYR A 573 -20.26 -7.51 -5.88
C TYR A 573 -21.50 -7.22 -6.75
N ARG A 574 -22.00 -5.99 -6.68
CA ARG A 574 -23.11 -5.45 -7.46
C ARG A 574 -22.78 -4.07 -8.05
N ASN A 575 -22.62 -3.06 -7.19
CA ASN A 575 -22.50 -1.64 -7.56
C ASN A 575 -21.32 -0.91 -6.87
N GLN A 576 -20.44 -1.64 -6.20
CA GLN A 576 -19.29 -1.07 -5.48
C GLN A 576 -18.26 -0.47 -6.45
N SER A 577 -17.32 0.31 -5.91
CA SER A 577 -16.29 0.98 -6.70
C SER A 577 -15.38 0.01 -7.46
N LEU A 578 -14.70 0.53 -8.49
CA LEU A 578 -13.68 -0.24 -9.21
C LEU A 578 -12.49 -0.59 -8.29
N GLY A 579 -12.15 0.32 -7.37
CA GLY A 579 -11.11 0.10 -6.35
C GLY A 579 -11.37 -1.18 -5.55
N TYR A 580 -12.58 -1.35 -5.02
CA TYR A 580 -12.96 -2.59 -4.33
C TYR A 580 -12.72 -3.86 -5.16
N ILE A 581 -13.04 -3.85 -6.46
CA ILE A 581 -12.84 -5.03 -7.31
C ILE A 581 -11.35 -5.32 -7.50
N GLU A 582 -10.56 -4.28 -7.73
CA GLU A 582 -9.11 -4.38 -7.92
C GLU A 582 -8.46 -5.09 -6.72
N THR A 583 -8.79 -4.65 -5.51
CA THR A 583 -8.22 -5.19 -4.28
C THR A 583 -8.66 -6.62 -4.02
N VAL A 584 -9.94 -6.94 -4.22
CA VAL A 584 -10.48 -8.30 -4.06
C VAL A 584 -9.85 -9.27 -5.06
N ILE A 585 -9.71 -8.89 -6.33
CA ILE A 585 -9.09 -9.74 -7.36
C ILE A 585 -7.61 -9.99 -7.03
N GLN A 586 -6.87 -8.96 -6.61
CA GLN A 586 -5.49 -9.12 -6.21
C GLN A 586 -5.35 -10.01 -4.96
N LEU A 587 -6.19 -9.82 -3.94
CA LEU A 587 -6.22 -10.67 -2.74
C LEU A 587 -6.45 -12.14 -3.11
N ILE A 588 -7.42 -12.41 -3.98
CA ILE A 588 -7.75 -13.77 -4.43
C ILE A 588 -6.61 -14.38 -5.25
N HIS A 589 -5.95 -13.59 -6.09
CA HIS A 589 -4.76 -14.04 -6.79
C HIS A 589 -3.65 -14.45 -5.81
N VAL A 590 -3.39 -13.64 -4.77
CA VAL A 590 -2.35 -13.89 -3.78
C VAL A 590 -2.66 -15.14 -2.95
N ILE A 591 -3.88 -15.29 -2.41
CA ILE A 591 -4.23 -16.47 -1.61
C ILE A 591 -4.16 -17.76 -2.44
N LEU A 592 -4.72 -17.78 -3.66
CA LEU A 592 -4.65 -18.96 -4.53
C LEU A 592 -3.21 -19.32 -4.91
N LYS A 593 -2.36 -18.31 -5.11
CA LYS A 593 -0.94 -18.50 -5.41
C LYS A 593 -0.16 -18.99 -4.19
N LEU A 594 -0.51 -18.55 -2.99
CA LEU A 594 0.12 -18.98 -1.73
C LEU A 594 -0.25 -20.43 -1.41
N LEU A 595 -1.55 -20.76 -1.46
CA LEU A 595 -2.04 -22.11 -1.19
C LEU A 595 -1.48 -23.14 -2.18
N GLU A 596 -1.41 -22.79 -3.47
CA GLU A 596 -0.79 -23.68 -4.46
C GLU A 596 0.70 -23.94 -4.18
N GLN A 597 1.42 -22.93 -3.71
CA GLN A 597 2.83 -23.10 -3.36
C GLN A 597 3.01 -23.98 -2.13
N TYR A 598 2.14 -23.82 -1.14
CA TYR A 598 2.11 -24.64 0.06
C TYR A 598 1.91 -26.13 -0.31
N CYS A 599 0.87 -26.45 -1.08
CA CYS A 599 0.62 -27.84 -1.52
C CYS A 599 1.77 -28.42 -2.37
N LYS A 600 2.45 -27.59 -3.17
CA LYS A 600 3.64 -28.03 -3.95
C LYS A 600 4.86 -28.27 -3.07
N LYS A 601 5.05 -27.49 -2.00
CA LYS A 601 6.19 -27.61 -1.09
C LYS A 601 6.09 -28.92 -0.31
N GLU A 602 4.93 -29.20 0.28
CA GLU A 602 4.68 -30.48 0.98
C GLU A 602 4.96 -31.69 0.06
N GLN A 603 4.56 -31.61 -1.21
CA GLN A 603 4.85 -32.65 -2.21
C GLN A 603 6.36 -32.90 -2.37
N VAL A 604 7.20 -31.87 -2.35
CA VAL A 604 8.66 -32.00 -2.51
C VAL A 604 9.32 -32.58 -1.25
N HIS A 605 8.90 -32.13 -0.06
CA HIS A 605 9.38 -32.71 1.21
C HIS A 605 9.06 -34.20 1.30
N PHE A 606 7.86 -34.57 0.86
CA PHE A 606 7.39 -35.94 0.83
C PHE A 606 8.20 -36.85 -0.11
N VAL A 607 8.48 -36.39 -1.34
CA VAL A 607 9.26 -37.16 -2.33
C VAL A 607 10.75 -37.29 -1.94
N ARG A 608 11.33 -36.33 -1.20
CA ARG A 608 12.70 -36.42 -0.70
C ARG A 608 12.85 -37.43 0.44
N ARG A 609 11.87 -37.52 1.36
CA ARG A 609 11.88 -38.54 2.44
C ARG A 609 11.80 -39.96 1.90
N LYS A 610 10.98 -40.22 0.86
CA LYS A 610 10.89 -41.53 0.19
C LYS A 610 12.18 -41.99 -0.51
N LYS A 611 13.19 -41.13 -0.70
CA LYS A 611 14.41 -41.43 -1.48
C LYS A 611 15.68 -41.71 -0.67
N ALA A 612 15.69 -41.69 0.66
CA ALA A 612 16.88 -42.06 1.44
C ALA A 612 17.02 -43.61 1.52
N PRO A 613 17.99 -44.26 0.84
CA PRO A 613 18.12 -45.72 0.91
C PRO A 613 18.98 -46.11 2.13
N LYS A 614 18.45 -46.96 3.02
CA LYS A 614 19.23 -47.58 4.11
C LYS A 614 20.35 -48.44 3.50
N LYS A 615 21.61 -48.14 3.80
CA LYS A 615 22.78 -48.96 3.43
C LYS A 615 22.68 -50.35 4.07
N LYS A 616 22.57 -51.40 3.25
CA LYS A 616 22.67 -52.81 3.68
C LYS A 616 24.12 -53.13 4.09
N LYS A 617 24.32 -53.65 5.31
CA LYS A 617 25.59 -54.25 5.76
C LYS A 617 25.77 -55.61 5.07
N ALA A 618 26.97 -55.85 4.56
CA ALA A 618 27.37 -57.09 3.87
C ALA A 618 27.47 -58.29 4.83
N LEU A 619 26.87 -59.43 4.46
CA LEU A 619 27.11 -60.74 5.09
C LEU A 619 28.34 -61.42 4.46
N LYS A 620 29.12 -62.13 5.29
CA LYS A 620 30.26 -62.99 4.90
C LYS A 620 29.79 -64.34 4.31
N PRO A 621 30.63 -65.07 3.54
CA PRO A 621 30.23 -66.26 2.80
C PRO A 621 30.31 -67.58 3.61
N VAL A 622 29.50 -68.52 3.13
CA VAL A 622 29.15 -69.88 3.57
C VAL A 622 30.31 -70.90 3.40
N PRO A 623 30.29 -72.04 4.12
CA PRO A 623 30.70 -73.32 3.54
C PRO A 623 29.54 -74.33 3.50
N ASN A 624 29.57 -75.13 2.44
CA ASN A 624 28.49 -75.92 1.86
C ASN A 624 28.75 -77.44 2.16
N PRO A 625 28.02 -78.39 1.56
CA PRO A 625 26.83 -79.08 2.09
C PRO A 625 27.05 -80.60 2.25
N GLU A 626 26.21 -81.31 3.01
CA GLU A 626 25.82 -82.72 2.79
C GLU A 626 24.99 -83.22 3.99
N ASP A 627 23.67 -83.28 3.84
CA ASP A 627 22.89 -84.51 4.08
C ASP A 627 21.38 -84.30 3.85
N MET A 628 20.78 -85.34 3.30
CA MET A 628 19.49 -85.40 2.63
C MET A 628 18.27 -85.52 3.57
N ALA A 629 17.12 -85.22 2.96
CA ALA A 629 15.82 -85.86 3.13
C ALA A 629 14.99 -85.53 4.39
N SER A 630 13.92 -84.76 4.21
CA SER A 630 12.54 -85.28 4.04
C SER A 630 11.56 -84.12 3.98
N ALA A 631 10.72 -84.11 2.96
CA ALA A 631 9.64 -83.14 2.76
C ALA A 631 8.48 -83.40 3.73
N ASP A 632 7.91 -82.34 4.31
CA ASP A 632 6.53 -81.97 3.98
C ASP A 632 6.18 -80.53 4.37
N ASN A 633 5.23 -79.99 3.61
CA ASN A 633 4.86 -78.60 3.42
C ASN A 633 4.29 -77.88 4.66
N ASP A 634 4.73 -76.64 4.90
CA ASP A 634 3.77 -75.53 4.95
C ASP A 634 4.46 -74.20 4.58
N VAL A 635 4.01 -73.61 3.47
CA VAL A 635 4.41 -72.29 3.01
C VAL A 635 3.53 -71.29 3.76
N ASN A 636 4.07 -70.70 4.81
CA ASN A 636 3.66 -69.36 5.21
C ASN A 636 4.77 -68.40 4.76
N PRO A 637 4.55 -67.56 3.73
CA PRO A 637 5.45 -66.46 3.45
C PRO A 637 5.36 -65.52 4.65
N SER A 638 6.45 -65.42 5.38
CA SER A 638 6.68 -64.41 6.40
C SER A 638 6.16 -63.06 5.89
N GLU A 639 5.19 -62.56 6.65
CA GLU A 639 4.85 -61.15 6.75
C GLU A 639 6.12 -60.29 6.85
N ASP A 640 5.98 -59.05 6.40
CA ASP A 640 6.94 -57.94 6.45
C ASP A 640 7.98 -57.79 5.32
N ASP A 641 7.61 -56.96 4.34
CA ASP A 641 8.41 -55.74 4.10
C ASP A 641 7.55 -54.57 3.58
N ASN A 642 6.50 -54.22 4.34
CA ASN A 642 5.71 -53.01 4.09
C ASN A 642 5.63 -52.12 5.35
N SER A 643 6.75 -51.99 6.06
CA SER A 643 6.88 -51.05 7.17
C SER A 643 7.13 -49.62 6.66
N GLN A 644 6.11 -49.03 6.01
CA GLN A 644 5.92 -47.59 6.14
C GLN A 644 5.55 -47.34 7.61
N SER A 645 6.33 -46.51 8.32
CA SER A 645 5.98 -46.09 9.68
C SER A 645 4.55 -45.54 9.69
N GLU A 646 3.79 -45.77 10.76
CA GLU A 646 2.42 -45.24 10.88
C GLU A 646 2.40 -43.72 10.66
N ASP A 647 3.42 -43.00 11.14
CA ASP A 647 3.67 -41.58 10.88
C ASP A 647 3.76 -41.21 9.39
N ASP A 648 4.32 -42.09 8.54
CA ASP A 648 4.43 -41.84 7.10
C ASP A 648 3.08 -42.03 6.38
N ARG A 649 2.24 -42.95 6.89
CA ARG A 649 0.88 -43.18 6.38
C ARG A 649 -0.06 -42.05 6.77
N ASP A 650 0.00 -41.59 8.02
CA ASP A 650 -0.81 -40.47 8.52
C ASP A 650 -0.48 -39.16 7.79
N GLN A 651 0.81 -38.91 7.51
CA GLN A 651 1.24 -37.78 6.68
C GLN A 651 0.80 -37.91 5.21
N ASP A 652 0.78 -39.13 4.64
CA ASP A 652 0.26 -39.39 3.28
C ASP A 652 -1.25 -39.11 3.18
N VAL A 653 -2.01 -39.46 4.24
CA VAL A 653 -3.45 -39.18 4.34
C VAL A 653 -3.69 -37.69 4.46
N ALA A 654 -2.97 -37.00 5.36
CA ALA A 654 -3.05 -35.55 5.52
C ALA A 654 -2.75 -34.82 4.20
N TYR A 655 -1.68 -35.19 3.48
CA TYR A 655 -1.37 -34.58 2.18
C TYR A 655 -2.49 -34.74 1.14
N ARG A 656 -3.10 -35.92 1.05
CA ARG A 656 -4.22 -36.17 0.13
C ARG A 656 -5.43 -35.32 0.49
N GLU A 657 -5.69 -35.16 1.79
CA GLU A 657 -6.72 -34.26 2.30
C GLU A 657 -6.42 -32.81 1.92
N HIS A 658 -5.17 -32.35 2.09
CA HIS A 658 -4.73 -31.03 1.64
C HIS A 658 -4.97 -30.85 0.13
N VAL A 659 -4.51 -31.74 -0.73
CA VAL A 659 -4.72 -31.57 -2.18
C VAL A 659 -6.21 -31.59 -2.57
N PHE A 660 -7.03 -32.41 -1.89
CA PHE A 660 -8.47 -32.49 -2.16
C PHE A 660 -9.22 -31.24 -1.69
N ALA A 661 -8.93 -30.73 -0.50
CA ALA A 661 -9.51 -29.50 0.03
C ALA A 661 -9.17 -28.30 -0.88
N PHE A 662 -7.95 -28.23 -1.42
CA PHE A 662 -7.54 -27.14 -2.30
C PHE A 662 -8.28 -27.18 -3.64
N LYS A 663 -8.42 -28.36 -4.25
CA LYS A 663 -9.22 -28.52 -5.48
C LYS A 663 -10.69 -28.18 -5.25
N SER A 664 -11.23 -28.54 -4.08
CA SER A 664 -12.60 -28.22 -3.70
C SER A 664 -12.77 -26.71 -3.52
N PHE A 665 -11.78 -26.04 -2.92
CA PHE A 665 -11.73 -24.59 -2.78
C PHE A 665 -11.61 -23.88 -4.14
N GLU A 666 -10.71 -24.32 -5.04
CA GLU A 666 -10.57 -23.77 -6.39
C GLU A 666 -11.88 -23.86 -7.19
N LYS A 667 -12.63 -24.96 -7.07
CA LYS A 667 -13.93 -25.12 -7.73
C LYS A 667 -14.98 -24.10 -7.28
N ARG A 668 -14.90 -23.56 -6.05
CA ARG A 668 -15.85 -22.54 -5.56
C ARG A 668 -15.72 -21.20 -6.29
N PHE A 669 -14.58 -20.94 -6.94
CA PHE A 669 -14.38 -19.75 -7.79
C PHE A 669 -14.82 -19.98 -9.24
N ALA A 670 -15.17 -21.20 -9.64
CA ALA A 670 -15.67 -21.51 -10.99
C ALA A 670 -17.14 -21.12 -11.14
N THR A 671 -17.45 -19.83 -10.96
CA THR A 671 -18.80 -19.26 -11.08
C THR A 671 -18.78 -18.12 -12.10
N TYR A 672 -19.89 -17.93 -12.81
CA TYR A 672 -20.01 -16.84 -13.78
C TYR A 672 -19.83 -15.45 -13.16
N ASP A 673 -20.21 -15.24 -11.91
CA ASP A 673 -20.01 -13.97 -11.20
C ASP A 673 -18.53 -13.56 -11.16
N VAL A 674 -17.61 -14.51 -10.94
CA VAL A 674 -16.17 -14.25 -10.91
C VAL A 674 -15.65 -13.81 -12.28
N VAL A 675 -16.12 -14.47 -13.34
CA VAL A 675 -15.79 -14.10 -14.72
C VAL A 675 -16.38 -12.72 -15.06
N ARG A 676 -17.62 -12.45 -14.67
CA ARG A 676 -18.29 -11.15 -14.88
C ARG A 676 -17.53 -10.03 -14.20
N VAL A 677 -17.19 -10.17 -12.91
CA VAL A 677 -16.45 -9.15 -12.14
C VAL A 677 -15.06 -8.91 -12.73
N SER A 678 -14.37 -9.97 -13.15
CA SER A 678 -13.08 -9.86 -13.85
C SER A 678 -13.22 -9.13 -15.19
N CYS A 679 -14.29 -9.38 -15.95
CA CYS A 679 -14.58 -8.68 -17.20
C CYS A 679 -14.92 -7.20 -16.96
N ILE A 680 -15.66 -6.88 -15.91
CA ILE A 680 -15.96 -5.50 -15.51
C ILE A 680 -14.67 -4.72 -15.22
N LEU A 681 -13.74 -5.31 -14.47
CA LEU A 681 -12.44 -4.68 -14.23
C LEU A 681 -11.65 -4.53 -15.54
N LEU A 682 -11.68 -5.56 -16.40
CA LEU A 682 -11.06 -5.52 -17.72
C LEU A 682 -11.67 -4.49 -18.67
N GLU A 683 -12.85 -3.91 -18.43
CA GLU A 683 -13.37 -2.82 -19.27
C GLU A 683 -12.43 -1.60 -19.26
N GLU A 684 -11.70 -1.37 -18.17
CA GLU A 684 -10.73 -0.28 -18.00
C GLU A 684 -9.27 -0.67 -18.31
N TYR A 685 -9.03 -1.70 -19.14
CA TYR A 685 -7.69 -2.22 -19.50
C TYR A 685 -6.63 -1.20 -19.97
N ARG A 686 -7.05 0.01 -20.38
CA ARG A 686 -6.15 1.10 -20.76
C ARG A 686 -5.42 1.70 -19.56
N ASN A 687 -6.10 1.80 -18.41
CA ASN A 687 -5.62 2.48 -17.21
C ASN A 687 -5.16 1.52 -16.11
N LEU A 688 -5.37 0.21 -16.27
CA LEU A 688 -5.00 -0.80 -15.28
C LEU A 688 -3.48 -0.99 -15.17
N ASP A 689 -3.04 -1.19 -13.93
CA ASP A 689 -1.68 -1.59 -13.58
C ASP A 689 -1.34 -3.00 -14.09
N GLN A 690 -0.04 -3.23 -14.35
CA GLN A 690 0.46 -4.50 -14.87
C GLN A 690 0.19 -5.68 -13.91
N GLU A 691 0.27 -5.43 -12.61
CA GLU A 691 0.06 -6.45 -11.57
C GLU A 691 -1.39 -6.92 -11.53
N VAL A 692 -2.33 -5.97 -11.60
CA VAL A 692 -3.77 -6.24 -11.69
C VAL A 692 -4.08 -7.08 -12.94
N LEU A 693 -3.52 -6.67 -14.09
CA LEU A 693 -3.75 -7.38 -15.34
C LEU A 693 -3.25 -8.83 -15.30
N HIS A 694 -2.09 -9.05 -14.69
CA HIS A 694 -1.56 -10.39 -14.49
C HIS A 694 -2.43 -11.20 -13.52
N ALA A 695 -2.90 -10.60 -12.43
CA ALA A 695 -3.78 -11.24 -11.46
C ALA A 695 -5.09 -11.72 -12.12
N ILE A 696 -5.73 -10.84 -12.92
CA ILE A 696 -6.94 -11.18 -13.70
C ILE A 696 -6.65 -12.34 -14.66
N THR A 697 -5.59 -12.21 -15.47
CA THR A 697 -5.24 -13.24 -16.46
C THR A 697 -4.95 -14.58 -15.78
N SER A 698 -4.29 -14.57 -14.62
CA SER A 698 -4.01 -15.77 -13.84
C SER A 698 -5.28 -16.43 -13.32
N ILE A 699 -6.21 -15.65 -12.76
CA ILE A 699 -7.50 -16.18 -12.27
C ILE A 699 -8.32 -16.76 -13.43
N MET A 700 -8.43 -16.04 -14.55
CA MET A 700 -9.16 -16.53 -15.73
C MET A 700 -8.53 -17.79 -16.32
N HIS A 701 -7.19 -17.83 -16.41
CA HIS A 701 -6.45 -19.02 -16.85
C HIS A 701 -6.70 -20.21 -15.90
N ARG A 702 -6.75 -19.99 -14.58
CA ARG A 702 -7.07 -21.05 -13.60
C ARG A 702 -8.47 -21.61 -13.84
N ILE A 703 -9.48 -20.74 -13.96
CA ILE A 703 -10.87 -21.16 -14.17
C ILE A 703 -11.01 -21.95 -15.48
N MET A 704 -10.34 -21.50 -16.54
CA MET A 704 -10.45 -22.16 -17.83
C MET A 704 -9.70 -23.50 -17.89
N ILE A 705 -8.43 -23.53 -17.48
CA ILE A 705 -7.55 -24.68 -17.72
C ILE A 705 -7.52 -25.66 -16.55
N LYS A 706 -7.47 -25.16 -15.30
CA LYS A 706 -7.36 -26.04 -14.13
C LYS A 706 -8.71 -26.63 -13.74
N THR A 707 -9.74 -25.81 -13.62
CA THR A 707 -11.10 -26.27 -13.27
C THR A 707 -11.91 -26.74 -14.48
N LYS A 708 -11.40 -26.56 -15.72
CA LYS A 708 -12.04 -26.96 -16.98
C LYS A 708 -13.44 -26.35 -17.18
N ALA A 709 -13.70 -25.20 -16.58
CA ALA A 709 -14.99 -24.50 -16.69
C ALA A 709 -14.99 -23.54 -17.90
N GLU A 710 -14.78 -24.11 -19.10
CA GLU A 710 -14.62 -23.33 -20.34
C GLU A 710 -15.90 -22.55 -20.72
N HIS A 711 -17.06 -23.14 -20.42
CA HIS A 711 -18.39 -22.62 -20.75
C HIS A 711 -18.67 -21.23 -20.18
N LEU A 712 -18.06 -20.89 -19.04
CA LEU A 712 -18.25 -19.59 -18.38
C LEU A 712 -17.73 -18.40 -19.20
N PHE A 713 -16.77 -18.61 -20.09
CA PHE A 713 -16.16 -17.55 -20.91
C PHE A 713 -16.86 -17.33 -22.26
N TRP A 714 -17.79 -18.20 -22.66
CA TRP A 714 -18.44 -18.17 -23.97
C TRP A 714 -19.68 -17.27 -24.02
N LYS A 715 -19.74 -16.25 -23.16
CA LYS A 715 -20.80 -15.25 -23.19
C LYS A 715 -20.46 -14.12 -24.15
N LEU A 716 -21.47 -13.63 -24.87
CA LEU A 716 -21.30 -12.60 -25.89
C LEU A 716 -20.61 -11.32 -25.35
N PRO A 717 -20.95 -10.77 -24.15
CA PRO A 717 -20.25 -9.59 -23.62
C PRO A 717 -18.75 -9.83 -23.36
N THR A 718 -18.39 -11.03 -22.91
CA THR A 718 -16.98 -11.40 -22.67
C THR A 718 -16.21 -11.50 -23.99
N LEU A 719 -16.83 -12.06 -25.04
CA LEU A 719 -16.23 -12.19 -26.36
C LEU A 719 -16.10 -10.84 -27.08
N GLU A 720 -17.07 -9.92 -26.94
CA GLU A 720 -16.96 -8.54 -27.45
C GLU A 720 -15.78 -7.83 -26.79
N LEU A 721 -15.69 -7.87 -25.46
CA LEU A 721 -14.58 -7.26 -24.72
C LEU A 721 -13.22 -7.80 -25.18
N PHE A 722 -13.12 -9.12 -25.37
CA PHE A 722 -11.92 -9.77 -25.89
C PHE A 722 -11.55 -9.33 -27.31
N ASN A 723 -12.54 -9.18 -28.20
CA ASN A 723 -12.31 -8.67 -29.54
C ASN A 723 -11.79 -7.22 -29.49
N ARG A 724 -12.42 -6.38 -28.68
CA ARG A 724 -12.02 -4.98 -28.46
C ARG A 724 -10.58 -4.88 -27.96
N ILE A 725 -10.18 -5.70 -27.00
CA ILE A 725 -8.80 -5.76 -26.49
C ILE A 725 -7.80 -6.18 -27.58
N ILE A 726 -8.16 -7.12 -28.46
CA ILE A 726 -7.29 -7.57 -29.56
C ILE A 726 -7.10 -6.46 -30.61
N GLN A 727 -8.18 -5.76 -30.98
CA GLN A 727 -8.13 -4.64 -31.93
C GLN A 727 -7.29 -3.48 -31.38
N ASP A 728 -7.46 -3.15 -30.11
CA ASP A 728 -6.73 -2.08 -29.44
C ASP A 728 -5.27 -2.41 -29.12
N ARG A 729 -4.81 -3.64 -29.38
CA ARG A 729 -3.43 -4.07 -29.08
C ARG A 729 -2.37 -3.13 -29.67
N ALA A 730 -2.63 -2.56 -30.86
CA ALA A 730 -1.70 -1.63 -31.50
C ALA A 730 -1.59 -0.29 -30.76
N SER A 731 -2.58 0.06 -29.93
CA SER A 731 -2.67 1.32 -29.20
C SER A 731 -2.00 1.35 -27.84
N LEU A 732 -1.81 0.18 -27.26
CA LEU A 732 -1.36 0.03 -25.89
C LEU A 732 0.16 -0.12 -25.82
N PRO A 733 0.81 0.41 -24.76
CA PRO A 733 2.21 0.10 -24.48
C PRO A 733 2.42 -1.41 -24.37
N LYS A 734 3.49 -1.92 -24.99
CA LYS A 734 3.87 -3.33 -24.91
C LYS A 734 4.26 -3.66 -23.47
N SER A 735 3.58 -4.63 -22.87
CA SER A 735 3.87 -5.14 -21.53
C SER A 735 3.69 -6.65 -21.53
N TYR A 736 4.52 -7.35 -20.75
CA TYR A 736 4.49 -8.81 -20.64
C TYR A 736 3.10 -9.32 -20.20
N ALA A 737 2.46 -8.66 -19.23
CA ALA A 737 1.14 -9.07 -18.75
C ALA A 737 0.07 -8.93 -19.85
N ARG A 738 0.17 -7.89 -20.70
CA ARG A 738 -0.74 -7.70 -21.84
C ARG A 738 -0.55 -8.77 -22.90
N ASP A 739 0.69 -9.15 -23.19
CA ASP A 739 0.95 -10.24 -24.13
C ASP A 739 0.42 -11.58 -23.60
N GLN A 740 0.55 -11.86 -22.30
CA GLN A 740 -0.07 -13.02 -21.65
C GLN A 740 -1.60 -13.00 -21.78
N LEU A 741 -2.23 -11.85 -21.54
CA LEU A 741 -3.68 -11.70 -21.72
C LEU A 741 -4.10 -11.98 -23.16
N VAL A 742 -3.41 -11.41 -24.15
CA VAL A 742 -3.71 -11.64 -25.57
C VAL A 742 -3.53 -13.11 -25.95
N GLN A 743 -2.51 -13.79 -25.42
CA GLN A 743 -2.32 -15.23 -25.63
C GLN A 743 -3.48 -16.03 -25.02
N PHE A 744 -3.91 -15.69 -23.81
CA PHE A 744 -5.05 -16.31 -23.17
C PHE A 744 -6.35 -16.08 -23.97
N ILE A 745 -6.63 -14.86 -24.40
CA ILE A 745 -7.81 -14.56 -25.21
C ILE A 745 -7.81 -15.37 -26.51
N ARG A 746 -6.68 -15.45 -27.22
CA ARG A 746 -6.56 -16.28 -28.42
C ARG A 746 -6.83 -17.75 -28.14
N TYR A 747 -6.40 -18.26 -26.98
CA TYR A 747 -6.69 -19.62 -26.56
C TYR A 747 -8.20 -19.82 -26.32
N VAL A 748 -8.85 -18.90 -25.60
CA VAL A 748 -10.30 -18.94 -25.34
C VAL A 748 -11.11 -18.97 -26.64
N VAL A 749 -10.81 -18.05 -27.56
CA VAL A 749 -11.52 -17.93 -28.83
C VAL A 749 -11.33 -19.17 -29.71
N ARG A 750 -10.11 -19.76 -29.74
CA ARG A 750 -9.87 -21.01 -30.47
C ARG A 750 -10.67 -22.18 -29.91
N GLN A 751 -10.74 -22.30 -28.58
CA GLN A 751 -11.54 -23.37 -27.96
C GLN A 751 -13.04 -23.17 -28.19
N PHE A 752 -13.51 -21.92 -28.18
CA PHE A 752 -14.89 -21.60 -28.51
C PHE A 752 -15.27 -22.11 -29.91
N PHE A 753 -14.50 -21.77 -30.96
CA PHE A 753 -14.81 -22.22 -32.32
C PHE A 753 -14.70 -23.74 -32.48
N LYS A 754 -13.69 -24.38 -31.86
CA LYS A 754 -13.56 -25.84 -31.85
C LYS A 754 -14.78 -26.53 -31.21
N LYS A 755 -15.34 -25.93 -30.17
CA LYS A 755 -16.55 -26.45 -29.49
C LYS A 755 -17.83 -26.13 -30.25
N ALA A 756 -17.91 -24.97 -30.89
CA ALA A 756 -19.02 -24.60 -31.76
C ALA A 756 -19.13 -25.51 -32.99
N GLU A 757 -18.02 -26.01 -33.54
CA GLU A 757 -18.01 -27.04 -34.59
C GLU A 757 -18.65 -28.35 -34.11
N THR A 758 -18.38 -28.77 -32.87
CA THR A 758 -18.98 -29.98 -32.29
C THR A 758 -20.43 -29.79 -31.82
N TYR A 759 -20.81 -28.57 -31.41
CA TYR A 759 -22.12 -28.26 -30.86
C TYR A 759 -22.60 -26.87 -31.33
N PRO A 760 -23.32 -26.80 -32.47
CA PRO A 760 -23.76 -25.54 -33.06
C PRO A 760 -24.74 -24.73 -32.20
N LEU A 761 -25.48 -25.36 -31.29
CA LEU A 761 -26.42 -24.68 -30.39
C LEU A 761 -25.70 -23.76 -29.39
N LEU A 762 -24.38 -23.95 -29.19
CA LEU A 762 -23.56 -23.04 -28.39
C LEU A 762 -23.68 -21.59 -28.86
N LEU A 763 -23.78 -21.36 -30.18
CA LEU A 763 -23.88 -20.01 -30.76
C LEU A 763 -25.12 -19.28 -30.25
N VAL A 764 -26.23 -19.99 -30.06
CA VAL A 764 -27.48 -19.43 -29.51
C VAL A 764 -27.37 -19.22 -28.00
N GLU A 765 -26.80 -20.19 -27.28
CA GLU A 765 -26.60 -20.12 -25.83
C GLU A 765 -25.66 -18.99 -25.37
N THR A 766 -24.78 -18.51 -26.26
CA THR A 766 -23.90 -17.35 -25.98
C THR A 766 -24.66 -16.05 -25.73
N VAL A 767 -25.85 -15.90 -26.33
CA VAL A 767 -26.67 -14.68 -26.31
C VAL A 767 -27.55 -14.61 -25.06
N PHE A 768 -27.98 -15.76 -24.54
CA PHE A 768 -28.89 -15.82 -23.40
C PHE A 768 -28.17 -15.88 -22.04
N LYS A 769 -28.82 -15.34 -21.01
CA LYS A 769 -28.41 -15.43 -19.60
C LYS A 769 -28.62 -16.82 -18.97
N ILE A 770 -28.90 -17.83 -19.79
CA ILE A 770 -29.00 -19.22 -19.34
C ILE A 770 -27.56 -19.68 -19.06
N GLU A 771 -27.30 -20.31 -17.92
CA GLU A 771 -25.99 -20.92 -17.68
C GLU A 771 -25.70 -21.89 -18.84
N PRO A 772 -24.61 -21.68 -19.60
CA PRO A 772 -24.29 -22.56 -20.71
C PRO A 772 -24.06 -23.95 -20.11
N CYS A 773 -24.83 -24.89 -20.60
CA CYS A 773 -25.47 -25.88 -19.75
C CYS A 773 -24.48 -26.89 -19.17
N HIS A 774 -24.83 -27.42 -18.00
CA HIS A 774 -24.33 -28.63 -17.33
C HIS A 774 -24.31 -29.93 -18.19
N ILE A 775 -24.39 -29.86 -19.52
CA ILE A 775 -24.67 -31.01 -20.39
C ILE A 775 -23.41 -31.67 -20.97
N VAL A 776 -22.21 -31.07 -20.85
CA VAL A 776 -21.01 -31.66 -21.46
C VAL A 776 -20.30 -32.68 -20.56
N GLU A 777 -20.53 -32.72 -19.25
CA GLU A 777 -19.83 -33.69 -18.39
C GLU A 777 -20.51 -35.07 -18.30
N ASN A 778 -21.78 -35.23 -18.73
CA ASN A 778 -22.52 -36.49 -18.51
C ASN A 778 -23.48 -36.89 -19.64
N LYS A 779 -23.02 -37.01 -20.89
CA LYS A 779 -23.66 -37.93 -21.86
C LYS A 779 -22.61 -38.56 -22.79
N GLN A 780 -22.25 -39.81 -22.49
CA GLN A 780 -21.97 -40.76 -23.56
C GLN A 780 -23.17 -40.75 -24.51
N PRO A 781 -22.98 -40.76 -25.85
CA PRO A 781 -24.09 -40.97 -26.75
C PRO A 781 -24.73 -42.33 -26.41
N PRO A 782 -26.06 -42.42 -26.28
CA PRO A 782 -26.69 -43.74 -26.08
C PRO A 782 -26.29 -44.63 -27.26
N PRO A 783 -25.99 -45.92 -27.02
CA PRO A 783 -25.66 -46.83 -28.10
C PRO A 783 -26.85 -46.85 -29.06
N SER A 784 -26.58 -46.46 -30.30
CA SER A 784 -27.48 -46.64 -31.42
C SER A 784 -27.90 -48.10 -31.44
N SER A 785 -29.13 -48.36 -31.03
CA SER A 785 -29.81 -49.64 -31.20
C SER A 785 -30.69 -49.50 -32.45
N PRO A 786 -30.72 -50.53 -33.31
CA PRO A 786 -31.10 -50.44 -34.72
C PRO A 786 -32.55 -50.05 -34.98
#